data_AF-A0A934S1L2-F1
#
_entry.id   AF-A0A934S1L2-F1
#
_cell.length_a   1.000
_cell.length_b   1.000
_cell.length_c   1.000
_cell.angle_alpha   90.00
_cell.angle_beta   90.00
_cell.angle_gamma   90.00
#
_symmetry.space_group_name_H-M   'P 1'
#
loop_
_entity.id
_entity.type
_entity.pdbx_description
1 polymer ?
#
loop_
_entity_poly.entity_id
_entity_poly.type
_entity_poly.pdbx_seq_one_letter_code
_entity_poly.pdbx_strand_id
1 'polypeptide(L)'
;MKPKLKLNGRFRAISAIAAVITTTVCFTASAQALSEVTYQYYRFTTTAANGGDGNYEQQLSEIAFYNHGVRLNLNGNLTSGDAVPVTVTEQGVDPVEDDAEGPMNLVDGLLTTKWYSGGAPEDTPTAYTPLVFAFEAPVTISSYDFASANDYMYRHPRSWTLEGSSDGVNYTVIDTRTDVAPVSRDSYFAYQGGFDIPSSSGLTFDYFDCYPDPAIVAAGDTSSLGWGILGDTSTGGAPTSITLMPGNIDLTSLSQTTTSGTQTTTYGYIDLTSIDPSGTYTIVASNANGTVYQDFSYRVVDGSSVTCQYVRFTPLAFRGTPNSIQLSEFEFYNGDTLVPVTSVTNPNGNTPAAEGVANVIDGDYSTKWLDFNKGGLVFNLGSSQTFDSYQFVTANDAIARDPVQWQMEISNDGTTWTVLDYVGSGGFVYPTPEARNTATGKIKFPDPTASTSTPIVWEGTGETAPWDTFDVAYTDGATVLFDDTSEATAINVDASVAPGEIIFNNSSKDYSLQGSGLYGSANLVKNGSGILSLDSDNYLSGSVQVNAGTLSVNSGLAFGDPLSPGTLYMGAGTTLEIQSTVATNRVLSLTDATVDVPTDVSFYHYGKLILDGTFTKTGPGLMKLSGYGGSTTSGADSHEIVVEDGVLDFSTDMFNQTVFNTRFFATARGSGVLRASAYSGFGGDYIEYVPTIGQLRAEDGGTIEVTSAIQYFPVGTVTNDEGVAQGRVVLRGANLVLTGQTETSRADGTAADGTDATRTVISTEASDVTSKITGLYVVNRQHAVFDVADGPVGYDLEVDALVAGAYGIIKEGDGEMLFLYPNSYQGKTTTYVQSIDNPTNDANFDQTNVTAKAFDLAQGTVIRGGLLTVANLEGSGTGDSPVLVESGGTLGGTGYVAGTVEIDGSVAPGDPSYGLPYGALSVGSTVLTGTYKWEVNGTGQPEAGLGLETGADLLIVNGDLDVTGATLSVIPTGGGFTAGATYVIAKYTGTRTGEFASVTSGYALSYDDEAKEITITYDGSEPQPTAYDTFIANSGLTGDDAATDADPDNDGFSNLLEFVLASDPTSASLADAPTSTVDTEGNLVFIFRRNSDSTYVNPGVEYSTSLTGEWTAADSATVTVETNGFASGVDKVTVTLPASLADGGKLFARLTATL
;
A
#
# COMPACT_ATOMS: atom_id res chain seq x y z
N MET A 1 -18.59 -56.99 -35.86
CA MET A 1 -18.15 -57.73 -37.07
C MET A 1 -17.89 -56.71 -38.18
N LYS A 2 -16.62 -56.43 -38.51
CA LYS A 2 -16.22 -55.57 -39.63
C LYS A 2 -15.64 -56.46 -40.75
N PRO A 3 -16.00 -56.30 -42.03
CA PRO A 3 -15.41 -57.09 -43.10
C PRO A 3 -14.05 -56.51 -43.52
N LYS A 4 -13.08 -57.40 -43.74
CA LYS A 4 -11.75 -57.10 -44.27
C LYS A 4 -11.83 -56.93 -45.79
N LEU A 5 -11.31 -55.82 -46.33
CA LEU A 5 -10.86 -55.76 -47.73
C LEU A 5 -9.32 -55.85 -47.75
N LYS A 6 -8.80 -56.83 -48.51
CA LYS A 6 -7.38 -56.99 -48.81
C LYS A 6 -7.08 -56.28 -50.14
N LEU A 7 -6.04 -55.44 -50.19
CA LEU A 7 -5.45 -54.98 -51.45
C LEU A 7 -4.09 -55.68 -51.67
N ASN A 8 -3.96 -56.38 -52.80
CA ASN A 8 -2.71 -56.88 -53.35
C ASN A 8 -2.35 -56.04 -54.57
N GLY A 9 -1.14 -55.46 -54.64
CA GLY A 9 -0.63 -54.87 -55.87
C GLY A 9 0.57 -53.96 -55.66
N ARG A 10 1.74 -54.35 -56.19
CA ARG A 10 3.00 -53.62 -56.17
C ARG A 10 3.00 -52.50 -57.23
N PHE A 11 3.39 -51.28 -56.87
CA PHE A 11 4.02 -50.32 -57.77
C PHE A 11 5.12 -49.53 -57.04
N ARG A 12 6.27 -49.39 -57.69
CA ARG A 12 7.42 -48.57 -57.26
C ARG A 12 7.33 -47.19 -57.94
N ALA A 13 7.45 -46.15 -57.12
CA ALA A 13 7.96 -44.80 -57.32
C ALA A 13 7.75 -44.09 -58.68
N ILE A 14 7.02 -42.98 -58.67
CA ILE A 14 7.50 -41.60 -58.86
C ILE A 14 6.40 -40.64 -58.35
N SER A 15 6.85 -39.56 -57.70
CA SER A 15 6.14 -38.54 -56.93
C SER A 15 4.89 -37.93 -57.56
N ALA A 16 3.84 -37.75 -56.74
CA ALA A 16 2.89 -36.63 -56.70
C ALA A 16 1.54 -37.11 -56.09
N ILE A 17 1.07 -36.39 -55.08
CA ILE A 17 -0.32 -36.34 -54.60
C ILE A 17 -0.83 -37.66 -53.98
N ALA A 18 -0.73 -37.74 -52.65
CA ALA A 18 -1.60 -38.57 -51.84
C ALA A 18 -2.25 -37.66 -50.78
N ALA A 19 -3.39 -37.09 -51.14
CA ALA A 19 -4.39 -36.63 -50.20
C ALA A 19 -4.76 -37.82 -49.30
N VAL A 20 -4.21 -37.83 -48.09
CA VAL A 20 -4.70 -38.66 -46.99
C VAL A 20 -5.71 -37.79 -46.27
N ILE A 21 -6.99 -38.12 -46.45
CA ILE A 21 -8.08 -37.69 -45.57
C ILE A 21 -7.83 -38.41 -44.24
N THR A 22 -6.94 -37.87 -43.42
CA THR A 22 -7.07 -37.93 -41.97
C THR A 22 -7.84 -36.68 -41.59
N THR A 23 -9.11 -36.86 -41.21
CA THR A 23 -9.88 -35.85 -40.49
C THR A 23 -9.18 -35.56 -39.17
N THR A 24 -8.16 -34.72 -39.22
CA THR A 24 -7.70 -33.93 -38.08
C THR A 24 -8.47 -32.62 -38.20
N VAL A 25 -9.42 -32.42 -37.29
CA VAL A 25 -10.09 -31.14 -37.11
C VAL A 25 -9.09 -30.28 -36.32
N CYS A 26 -8.39 -29.38 -37.00
CA CYS A 26 -7.57 -28.34 -36.36
C CYS A 26 -8.06 -26.97 -36.84
N PHE A 27 -8.02 -26.01 -35.92
CA PHE A 27 -8.41 -24.60 -36.03
C PHE A 27 -9.76 -24.30 -36.70
N THR A 28 -10.83 -24.30 -35.89
CA THR A 28 -11.86 -23.27 -36.07
C THR A 28 -11.57 -22.16 -35.06
N ALA A 29 -10.52 -21.37 -35.27
CA ALA A 29 -10.75 -19.95 -35.06
C ALA A 29 -11.81 -19.61 -36.09
N SER A 30 -12.98 -19.11 -35.70
CA SER A 30 -13.88 -18.55 -36.70
C SER A 30 -13.09 -17.43 -37.37
N ALA A 31 -12.60 -17.66 -38.58
CA ALA A 31 -11.90 -16.67 -39.34
C ALA A 31 -12.94 -15.59 -39.70
N GLN A 32 -13.06 -14.58 -38.85
CA GLN A 32 -14.03 -13.51 -39.02
C GLN A 32 -13.51 -12.61 -40.13
N ALA A 33 -14.28 -12.50 -41.20
CA ALA A 33 -13.99 -11.59 -42.30
C ALA A 33 -14.03 -10.15 -41.79
N LEU A 34 -12.85 -9.56 -41.54
CA LEU A 34 -12.71 -8.15 -41.18
C LEU A 34 -13.00 -7.24 -42.39
N SER A 35 -13.61 -6.09 -42.14
CA SER A 35 -13.73 -5.00 -43.10
C SER A 35 -13.12 -3.73 -42.56
N GLU A 36 -12.27 -3.10 -43.37
CA GLU A 36 -11.90 -1.72 -43.17
C GLU A 36 -13.05 -0.81 -43.60
N VAL A 37 -13.38 0.17 -42.77
CA VAL A 37 -14.28 1.25 -43.11
C VAL A 37 -13.58 2.58 -42.88
N THR A 38 -13.74 3.51 -43.82
CA THR A 38 -13.10 4.83 -43.76
C THR A 38 -14.17 5.91 -43.72
N TYR A 39 -14.23 6.64 -42.62
CA TYR A 39 -15.18 7.73 -42.40
C TYR A 39 -14.53 8.87 -41.63
N GLN A 40 -15.05 10.09 -41.81
CA GLN A 40 -14.63 11.25 -41.03
C GLN A 40 -15.38 11.34 -39.69
N TYR A 41 -16.58 10.77 -39.63
CA TYR A 41 -17.41 10.77 -38.43
C TYR A 41 -17.83 9.34 -38.11
N TYR A 42 -17.68 8.96 -36.85
CA TYR A 42 -18.20 7.71 -36.31
C TYR A 42 -19.21 8.01 -35.22
N ARG A 43 -20.25 7.19 -35.11
CA ARG A 43 -21.28 7.34 -34.09
C ARG A 43 -21.53 6.02 -33.38
N PHE A 44 -21.42 6.06 -32.05
CA PHE A 44 -21.71 4.94 -31.17
C PHE A 44 -23.06 5.18 -30.49
N THR A 45 -24.02 4.31 -30.77
CA THR A 45 -25.39 4.44 -30.27
C THR A 45 -25.74 3.25 -29.39
N THR A 46 -25.84 3.46 -28.07
CA THR A 46 -26.38 2.46 -27.15
C THR A 46 -27.84 2.17 -27.49
N THR A 47 -28.18 0.89 -27.60
CA THR A 47 -29.57 0.43 -27.83
C THR A 47 -30.16 -0.30 -26.63
N ALA A 48 -29.31 -0.79 -25.72
CA ALA A 48 -29.73 -1.24 -24.39
C ALA A 48 -28.57 -1.21 -23.38
N ALA A 49 -28.89 -1.02 -22.09
CA ALA A 49 -27.92 -1.15 -20.98
C ALA A 49 -28.21 -2.38 -20.09
N ASN A 50 -27.21 -2.80 -19.31
CA ASN A 50 -27.25 -3.96 -18.39
C ASN A 50 -28.43 -3.93 -17.39
N GLY A 51 -28.79 -2.76 -16.88
CA GLY A 51 -29.88 -2.55 -15.91
C GLY A 51 -31.28 -2.45 -16.51
N GLY A 52 -31.38 -2.52 -17.84
CA GLY A 52 -32.61 -2.23 -18.57
C GLY A 52 -32.78 -0.73 -18.89
N ASP A 53 -33.73 -0.44 -19.78
CA ASP A 53 -33.81 0.85 -20.49
C ASP A 53 -34.76 1.85 -19.79
N GLY A 54 -35.00 1.68 -18.48
CA GLY A 54 -36.02 2.43 -17.74
C GLY A 54 -35.71 3.92 -17.55
N ASN A 55 -34.42 4.26 -17.42
CA ASN A 55 -33.94 5.64 -17.22
C ASN A 55 -33.02 6.14 -18.35
N TYR A 56 -32.67 5.27 -19.31
CA TYR A 56 -31.73 5.56 -20.41
C TYR A 56 -30.37 6.15 -19.95
N GLU A 57 -29.91 5.78 -18.76
CA GLU A 57 -28.61 6.16 -18.24
C GLU A 57 -27.51 5.27 -18.83
N GLN A 58 -26.39 5.89 -19.20
CA GLN A 58 -25.25 5.20 -19.77
C GLN A 58 -23.93 5.80 -19.32
N GLN A 59 -22.89 4.98 -19.29
CA GLN A 59 -21.54 5.41 -18.94
C GLN A 59 -20.49 4.51 -19.59
N LEU A 60 -19.33 5.09 -19.87
CA LEU A 60 -18.15 4.43 -20.41
C LEU A 60 -16.91 5.19 -19.92
N SER A 61 -15.80 4.49 -19.72
CA SER A 61 -14.54 5.14 -19.31
C SER A 61 -13.62 5.42 -20.48
N GLU A 62 -13.60 4.57 -21.50
CA GLU A 62 -12.72 4.76 -22.65
C GLU A 62 -13.31 4.04 -23.86
N ILE A 63 -12.95 4.47 -25.06
CA ILE A 63 -13.25 3.77 -26.32
C ILE A 63 -12.01 3.79 -27.21
N ALA A 64 -11.67 2.65 -27.79
CA ALA A 64 -10.55 2.59 -28.73
C ALA A 64 -11.01 2.10 -30.10
N PHE A 65 -10.37 2.67 -31.12
CA PHE A 65 -10.47 2.22 -32.49
C PHE A 65 -9.16 1.57 -32.91
N TYR A 66 -9.27 0.50 -33.68
CA TYR A 66 -8.12 -0.24 -34.19
C TYR A 66 -8.17 -0.32 -35.70
N ASN A 67 -6.99 -0.31 -36.32
CA ASN A 67 -6.80 -0.69 -37.71
C ASN A 67 -5.84 -1.89 -37.76
N HIS A 68 -6.35 -3.06 -38.15
CA HIS A 68 -5.65 -4.35 -38.17
C HIS A 68 -4.88 -4.62 -36.87
N GLY A 69 -5.58 -4.51 -35.73
CA GLY A 69 -5.01 -4.73 -34.40
C GLY A 69 -4.14 -3.59 -33.87
N VAL A 70 -3.85 -2.56 -34.67
CA VAL A 70 -3.11 -1.36 -34.24
C VAL A 70 -4.09 -0.33 -33.70
N ARG A 71 -3.96 0.03 -32.41
CA ARG A 71 -4.79 1.06 -31.76
C ARG A 71 -4.48 2.44 -32.34
N LEU A 72 -5.52 3.23 -32.60
CA LEU A 72 -5.40 4.62 -33.05
C LEU A 72 -5.11 5.58 -31.88
N ASN A 73 -4.29 6.60 -32.14
CA ASN A 73 -3.94 7.64 -31.17
C ASN A 73 -5.00 8.75 -31.09
N LEU A 74 -5.99 8.59 -30.21
CA LEU A 74 -7.11 9.53 -30.07
C LEU A 74 -6.87 10.69 -29.10
N ASN A 75 -6.11 10.50 -28.00
CA ASN A 75 -5.74 11.57 -27.04
C ASN A 75 -4.59 12.45 -27.52
N GLY A 76 -3.84 12.04 -28.54
CA GLY A 76 -2.52 12.62 -28.82
C GLY A 76 -1.42 12.14 -27.86
N ASN A 77 -1.74 11.27 -26.89
CA ASN A 77 -0.80 10.70 -25.91
C ASN A 77 -0.32 9.28 -26.31
N LEU A 78 -0.72 8.74 -27.46
CA LEU A 78 -0.25 7.44 -27.98
C LEU A 78 0.66 7.64 -29.19
N THR A 79 1.97 7.78 -29.11
CA THR A 79 2.78 8.10 -30.32
C THR A 79 2.93 6.96 -31.34
N SER A 80 2.13 5.89 -31.31
CA SER A 80 2.00 5.01 -32.48
C SER A 80 1.08 5.65 -33.52
N GLY A 81 1.70 6.21 -34.56
CA GLY A 81 1.01 6.96 -35.61
C GLY A 81 0.84 8.45 -35.28
N ASP A 82 0.73 9.26 -36.32
CA ASP A 82 0.39 10.68 -36.18
C ASP A 82 -0.85 10.80 -35.27
N ALA A 83 -0.82 11.72 -34.30
CA ALA A 83 -2.00 12.02 -33.49
C ALA A 83 -3.20 12.18 -34.42
N VAL A 84 -4.29 11.49 -34.10
CA VAL A 84 -5.51 11.49 -34.91
C VAL A 84 -6.52 12.35 -34.15
N PRO A 85 -6.54 13.68 -34.37
CA PRO A 85 -7.31 14.57 -33.53
C PRO A 85 -8.79 14.24 -33.70
N VAL A 86 -9.45 14.00 -32.56
CA VAL A 86 -10.86 13.67 -32.49
C VAL A 86 -11.56 14.60 -31.51
N THR A 87 -12.76 15.02 -31.87
CA THR A 87 -13.70 15.65 -30.95
C THR A 87 -14.81 14.67 -30.64
N VAL A 88 -15.05 14.42 -29.36
CA VAL A 88 -16.13 13.52 -28.89
C VAL A 88 -17.25 14.37 -28.31
N THR A 89 -18.47 14.19 -28.80
CA THR A 89 -19.66 14.92 -28.32
C THR A 89 -20.88 14.02 -28.19
N GLU A 90 -21.80 14.41 -27.32
CA GLU A 90 -23.16 13.87 -27.35
C GLU A 90 -23.96 14.48 -28.50
N GLN A 91 -24.65 13.65 -29.28
CA GLN A 91 -25.41 14.12 -30.42
C GLN A 91 -26.53 15.09 -30.01
N GLY A 92 -26.44 16.34 -30.49
CA GLY A 92 -27.46 17.36 -30.26
C GLY A 92 -27.25 18.20 -29.00
N VAL A 93 -26.14 18.01 -28.29
CA VAL A 93 -25.71 18.83 -27.15
C VAL A 93 -24.56 19.73 -27.63
N ASP A 94 -24.58 21.01 -27.26
CA ASP A 94 -23.44 21.91 -27.54
C ASP A 94 -22.22 21.40 -26.76
N PRO A 95 -21.03 21.34 -27.38
CA PRO A 95 -19.82 20.85 -26.71
C PRO A 95 -19.56 21.69 -25.46
N VAL A 96 -19.64 21.04 -24.29
CA VAL A 96 -19.18 21.62 -23.03
C VAL A 96 -17.69 21.29 -22.94
N GLU A 97 -16.85 22.32 -22.94
CA GLU A 97 -15.48 22.14 -22.48
C GLU A 97 -15.55 22.00 -20.95
N ASP A 98 -15.02 20.89 -20.44
CA ASP A 98 -14.56 20.75 -19.05
C ASP A 98 -15.65 20.44 -17.99
N ASP A 99 -16.44 19.39 -18.20
CA ASP A 99 -17.17 18.71 -17.11
C ASP A 99 -16.45 17.45 -16.65
N ALA A 100 -16.46 17.21 -15.33
CA ALA A 100 -15.75 16.08 -14.70
C ALA A 100 -16.20 14.70 -15.23
N GLU A 101 -17.35 14.60 -15.89
CA GLU A 101 -17.88 13.37 -16.47
C GLU A 101 -18.24 13.52 -17.98
N GLY A 102 -17.51 14.39 -18.69
CA GLY A 102 -17.76 14.72 -20.09
C GLY A 102 -17.40 13.65 -21.13
N PRO A 103 -17.89 13.75 -22.37
CA PRO A 103 -17.60 12.79 -23.46
C PRO A 103 -16.11 12.67 -23.82
N MET A 104 -15.31 13.72 -23.57
CA MET A 104 -13.87 13.70 -23.84
C MET A 104 -13.09 12.77 -22.90
N ASN A 105 -13.67 12.39 -21.76
CA ASN A 105 -13.08 11.37 -20.88
C ASN A 105 -12.97 10.00 -21.58
N LEU A 106 -13.69 9.77 -22.68
CA LEU A 106 -13.63 8.50 -23.42
C LEU A 106 -12.36 8.28 -24.23
N VAL A 107 -11.55 9.30 -24.38
CA VAL A 107 -10.35 9.27 -25.20
C VAL A 107 -9.16 9.87 -24.47
N ASP A 108 -9.22 10.04 -23.15
CA ASP A 108 -8.15 10.66 -22.35
C ASP A 108 -7.07 9.65 -21.91
N GLY A 109 -7.34 8.35 -22.08
CA GLY A 109 -6.43 7.26 -21.69
C GLY A 109 -6.48 6.89 -20.21
N LEU A 110 -7.48 7.38 -19.46
CA LEU A 110 -7.65 7.12 -18.03
C LEU A 110 -8.93 6.31 -17.78
N LEU A 111 -8.79 5.07 -17.29
CA LEU A 111 -9.95 4.26 -16.90
C LEU A 111 -10.70 4.80 -15.67
N THR A 112 -10.11 5.76 -14.96
CA THR A 112 -10.66 6.34 -13.72
C THR A 112 -11.56 7.54 -13.97
N THR A 113 -11.42 8.19 -15.12
CA THR A 113 -12.39 9.18 -15.59
C THR A 113 -13.50 8.42 -16.32
N LYS A 114 -14.67 9.04 -16.46
CA LYS A 114 -15.77 8.43 -17.19
C LYS A 114 -16.57 9.50 -17.89
N TRP A 115 -17.16 9.14 -19.02
CA TRP A 115 -18.31 9.84 -19.50
C TRP A 115 -19.57 9.26 -18.84
N TYR A 116 -20.46 10.13 -18.38
CA TYR A 116 -21.78 9.78 -17.90
C TYR A 116 -22.86 10.59 -18.62
N SER A 117 -23.89 9.89 -19.08
CA SER A 117 -25.06 10.48 -19.72
C SER A 117 -26.32 10.04 -18.97
N GLY A 118 -27.00 11.00 -18.36
CA GLY A 118 -28.28 10.82 -17.67
C GLY A 118 -28.97 12.16 -17.40
N GLY A 119 -30.31 12.17 -17.41
CA GLY A 119 -31.09 13.38 -17.18
C GLY A 119 -31.23 13.75 -15.69
N ALA A 120 -31.45 15.03 -15.39
CA ALA A 120 -31.99 15.43 -14.09
C ALA A 120 -33.38 14.75 -13.87
N PRO A 121 -33.83 14.51 -12.62
CA PRO A 121 -35.08 13.79 -12.34
C PRO A 121 -36.35 14.38 -13.01
N GLU A 122 -36.25 15.63 -13.48
CA GLU A 122 -37.32 16.40 -14.12
C GLU A 122 -37.32 16.31 -15.67
N ASP A 123 -36.27 15.76 -16.28
CA ASP A 123 -36.15 15.48 -17.72
C ASP A 123 -35.74 14.01 -17.93
N THR A 124 -36.65 13.06 -17.69
CA THR A 124 -36.40 11.64 -18.00
C THR A 124 -36.15 11.47 -19.51
N PRO A 125 -34.94 11.06 -19.93
CA PRO A 125 -34.65 10.82 -21.34
C PRO A 125 -35.58 9.73 -21.88
N THR A 126 -35.89 9.78 -23.18
CA THR A 126 -36.76 8.78 -23.83
C THR A 126 -35.99 7.83 -24.75
N ALA A 127 -34.67 8.04 -24.87
CA ALA A 127 -33.72 7.23 -25.62
C ALA A 127 -32.30 7.52 -25.11
N TYR A 128 -31.36 6.61 -25.38
CA TYR A 128 -29.94 6.86 -25.19
C TYR A 128 -29.43 7.92 -26.17
N THR A 129 -28.64 8.88 -25.68
CA THR A 129 -28.00 9.89 -26.52
C THR A 129 -26.77 9.29 -27.23
N PRO A 130 -26.66 9.33 -28.56
CA PRO A 130 -25.48 8.82 -29.26
C PRO A 130 -24.20 9.62 -28.98
N LEU A 131 -23.06 8.93 -28.95
CA LEU A 131 -21.74 9.54 -28.97
C LEU A 131 -21.26 9.74 -30.41
N VAL A 132 -20.74 10.92 -30.72
CA VAL A 132 -20.19 11.27 -32.04
C VAL A 132 -18.70 11.53 -31.92
N PHE A 133 -17.91 10.80 -32.71
CA PHE A 133 -16.47 10.96 -32.88
C PHE A 133 -16.24 11.68 -34.20
N ALA A 134 -15.84 12.95 -34.15
CA ALA A 134 -15.57 13.79 -35.30
C ALA A 134 -14.05 13.93 -35.50
N PHE A 135 -13.55 13.42 -36.62
CA PHE A 135 -12.13 13.47 -36.97
C PHE A 135 -11.80 14.63 -37.91
N GLU A 136 -10.60 15.19 -37.81
CA GLU A 136 -10.14 16.24 -38.74
C GLU A 136 -9.98 15.74 -40.18
N ALA A 137 -9.69 14.46 -40.35
CA ALA A 137 -9.60 13.78 -41.65
C ALA A 137 -10.28 12.40 -41.59
N PRO A 138 -10.66 11.80 -42.73
CA PRO A 138 -11.20 10.43 -42.74
C PRO A 138 -10.23 9.43 -42.14
N VAL A 139 -10.71 8.64 -41.17
CA VAL A 139 -9.95 7.63 -40.43
C VAL A 139 -10.45 6.24 -40.82
N THR A 140 -9.52 5.29 -40.99
CA THR A 140 -9.83 3.89 -41.30
C THR A 140 -9.77 3.04 -40.04
N ILE A 141 -10.80 2.24 -39.80
CA ILE A 141 -10.87 1.30 -38.67
C ILE A 141 -11.27 -0.09 -39.17
N SER A 142 -10.80 -1.15 -38.50
CA SER A 142 -11.16 -2.55 -38.73
C SER A 142 -11.88 -3.18 -37.54
N SER A 143 -11.68 -2.65 -36.33
CA SER A 143 -12.32 -3.09 -35.10
C SER A 143 -12.32 -1.97 -34.05
N TYR A 144 -13.05 -2.17 -32.96
CA TYR A 144 -13.17 -1.21 -31.86
C TYR A 144 -13.42 -1.92 -30.53
N ASP A 145 -13.11 -1.30 -29.41
CA ASP A 145 -13.53 -1.76 -28.08
C ASP A 145 -13.87 -0.57 -27.19
N PHE A 146 -14.37 -0.85 -25.98
CA PHE A 146 -14.63 0.17 -24.97
C PHE A 146 -14.38 -0.38 -23.56
N ALA A 147 -14.08 0.54 -22.64
CA ALA A 147 -13.92 0.25 -21.22
C ALA A 147 -15.16 0.58 -20.42
N SER A 148 -15.50 -0.34 -19.53
CA SER A 148 -16.55 -0.15 -18.52
C SER A 148 -16.14 0.90 -17.50
N ALA A 149 -17.09 1.72 -17.02
CA ALA A 149 -16.79 2.76 -16.03
C ALA A 149 -16.81 2.27 -14.57
N ASN A 150 -16.28 3.12 -13.68
CA ASN A 150 -16.01 2.81 -12.26
C ASN A 150 -17.22 2.83 -11.31
N ASP A 151 -18.39 3.29 -11.76
CA ASP A 151 -19.52 3.55 -10.86
C ASP A 151 -20.56 2.42 -10.79
N TYR A 152 -21.49 2.29 -11.75
CA TYR A 152 -22.52 1.25 -11.76
C TYR A 152 -22.57 0.39 -13.04
N MET A 153 -22.36 -0.92 -12.89
CA MET A 153 -22.45 -1.89 -14.01
C MET A 153 -23.78 -1.90 -14.74
N TYR A 154 -24.87 -1.47 -14.10
CA TYR A 154 -26.20 -1.45 -14.73
C TYR A 154 -26.30 -0.42 -15.86
N ARG A 155 -25.45 0.62 -15.86
CA ARG A 155 -25.43 1.68 -16.89
C ARG A 155 -24.56 1.32 -18.09
N HIS A 156 -23.85 0.19 -18.07
CA HIS A 156 -22.96 -0.18 -19.18
C HIS A 156 -23.77 -0.65 -20.40
N PRO A 157 -23.37 -0.25 -21.62
CA PRO A 157 -23.98 -0.75 -22.86
C PRO A 157 -23.91 -2.28 -22.93
N ARG A 158 -25.05 -2.92 -23.24
CA ARG A 158 -25.14 -4.36 -23.54
C ARG A 158 -25.55 -4.65 -24.99
N SER A 159 -26.09 -3.64 -25.67
CA SER A 159 -26.43 -3.66 -27.10
C SER A 159 -26.17 -2.28 -27.67
N TRP A 160 -25.63 -2.19 -28.89
CA TRP A 160 -25.29 -0.92 -29.54
C TRP A 160 -25.14 -1.08 -31.05
N THR A 161 -25.12 0.06 -31.75
CA THR A 161 -24.73 0.15 -33.15
C THR A 161 -23.54 1.09 -33.31
N LEU A 162 -22.59 0.70 -34.15
CA LEU A 162 -21.54 1.59 -34.65
C LEU A 162 -21.89 2.02 -36.07
N GLU A 163 -21.79 3.31 -36.34
CA GLU A 163 -22.20 3.91 -37.60
C GLU A 163 -21.11 4.84 -38.14
N GLY A 164 -20.95 4.93 -39.46
CA GLY A 164 -19.97 5.78 -40.13
C GLY A 164 -20.62 6.81 -41.06
N SER A 165 -20.02 8.01 -41.16
CA SER A 165 -20.46 9.08 -42.04
C SER A 165 -19.29 9.88 -42.63
N SER A 166 -19.43 10.29 -43.88
CA SER A 166 -18.49 11.19 -44.56
C SER A 166 -18.83 12.68 -44.41
N ASP A 167 -20.06 13.01 -44.01
CA ASP A 167 -20.57 14.38 -43.95
C ASP A 167 -21.09 14.79 -42.57
N GLY A 168 -21.07 13.87 -41.59
CA GLY A 168 -21.55 14.09 -40.22
C GLY A 168 -23.07 14.16 -40.11
N VAL A 169 -23.80 13.94 -41.22
CA VAL A 169 -25.26 14.05 -41.30
C VAL A 169 -25.89 12.71 -41.67
N ASN A 170 -25.37 12.05 -42.71
CA ASN A 170 -25.89 10.79 -43.22
C ASN A 170 -25.01 9.65 -42.70
N TYR A 171 -25.54 8.89 -41.74
CA TYR A 171 -24.86 7.75 -41.13
C TYR A 171 -25.30 6.44 -41.76
N THR A 172 -24.33 5.54 -41.94
CA THR A 172 -24.55 4.15 -42.36
C THR A 172 -24.13 3.23 -41.21
N VAL A 173 -24.99 2.28 -40.85
CA VAL A 173 -24.65 1.26 -39.84
C VAL A 173 -23.52 0.38 -40.40
N ILE A 174 -22.42 0.30 -39.65
CA ILE A 174 -21.24 -0.52 -40.00
C ILE A 174 -21.08 -1.73 -39.06
N ASP A 175 -21.58 -1.64 -37.81
CA ASP A 175 -21.66 -2.80 -36.91
C ASP A 175 -22.91 -2.74 -36.03
N THR A 176 -23.40 -3.91 -35.59
CA THR A 176 -24.53 -4.06 -34.67
C THR A 176 -24.24 -5.19 -33.69
N ARG A 177 -24.31 -4.88 -32.40
CA ARG A 177 -24.11 -5.85 -31.30
C ARG A 177 -25.36 -5.91 -30.44
N THR A 178 -25.75 -7.13 -30.05
CA THR A 178 -26.98 -7.38 -29.28
C THR A 178 -26.69 -8.39 -28.17
N ASP A 179 -27.08 -8.04 -26.94
CA ASP A 179 -26.97 -8.87 -25.74
C ASP A 179 -25.52 -9.31 -25.42
N VAL A 180 -24.56 -8.41 -25.67
CA VAL A 180 -23.14 -8.58 -25.38
C VAL A 180 -22.79 -7.72 -24.16
N ALA A 181 -22.83 -8.33 -22.96
CA ALA A 181 -22.80 -7.61 -21.68
C ALA A 181 -21.42 -7.61 -20.99
N PRO A 182 -20.89 -6.43 -20.58
CA PRO A 182 -19.72 -6.33 -19.70
C PRO A 182 -19.94 -7.01 -18.36
N VAL A 183 -18.96 -7.82 -17.93
CA VAL A 183 -19.01 -8.58 -16.66
C VAL A 183 -18.10 -8.01 -15.56
N SER A 184 -17.31 -6.98 -15.89
CA SER A 184 -16.39 -6.29 -14.99
C SER A 184 -16.54 -4.77 -15.10
N ARG A 185 -15.96 -4.07 -14.11
CA ARG A 185 -15.75 -2.62 -14.09
C ARG A 185 -14.29 -2.30 -14.42
N ASP A 186 -13.98 -1.04 -14.72
CA ASP A 186 -12.63 -0.49 -14.85
C ASP A 186 -11.70 -1.29 -15.78
N SER A 187 -12.29 -1.88 -16.81
CA SER A 187 -11.59 -2.75 -17.73
C SER A 187 -12.18 -2.64 -19.12
N TYR A 188 -11.31 -2.81 -20.10
CA TYR A 188 -11.75 -3.01 -21.47
C TYR A 188 -12.57 -4.29 -21.57
N PHE A 189 -13.76 -4.17 -22.17
CA PHE A 189 -14.68 -5.28 -22.30
C PHE A 189 -14.18 -6.35 -23.28
N ALA A 190 -13.36 -5.97 -24.27
CA ALA A 190 -12.78 -6.86 -25.27
C ALA A 190 -11.30 -6.51 -25.54
N TYR A 191 -10.46 -6.58 -24.51
CA TYR A 191 -9.02 -6.32 -24.65
C TYR A 191 -8.33 -7.43 -25.48
N GLN A 192 -7.65 -7.05 -26.56
CA GLN A 192 -7.00 -7.92 -27.57
C GLN A 192 -7.97 -8.75 -28.43
N GLY A 193 -8.59 -8.05 -29.37
CA GLY A 193 -9.42 -8.63 -30.44
C GLY A 193 -10.48 -7.64 -30.91
N GLY A 194 -10.97 -6.78 -30.01
CA GLY A 194 -12.01 -5.81 -30.32
C GLY A 194 -13.29 -6.45 -30.86
N PHE A 195 -14.28 -5.61 -31.14
CA PHE A 195 -15.43 -5.93 -31.95
C PHE A 195 -15.06 -5.71 -33.41
N ASP A 196 -14.77 -6.80 -34.10
CA ASP A 196 -14.48 -6.80 -35.53
C ASP A 196 -15.64 -6.23 -36.35
N ILE A 197 -15.31 -5.43 -37.36
CA ILE A 197 -16.31 -4.84 -38.26
C ILE A 197 -16.68 -5.88 -39.33
N PRO A 198 -17.97 -6.26 -39.46
CA PRO A 198 -18.40 -7.29 -40.40
C PRO A 198 -18.17 -6.90 -41.88
N SER A 199 -17.64 -7.83 -42.70
CA SER A 199 -17.45 -7.61 -44.14
C SER A 199 -18.73 -7.65 -44.98
N SER A 200 -18.82 -6.73 -45.96
CA SER A 200 -19.86 -6.68 -46.99
C SER A 200 -19.49 -7.43 -48.29
N SER A 201 -18.29 -8.02 -48.36
CA SER A 201 -17.70 -8.64 -49.56
C SER A 201 -18.30 -9.98 -49.97
N GLY A 202 -19.01 -10.67 -49.07
CA GLY A 202 -19.46 -12.05 -49.27
C GLY A 202 -18.33 -13.09 -49.31
N LEU A 203 -17.09 -12.71 -48.95
CA LEU A 203 -15.96 -13.60 -48.76
C LEU A 203 -15.85 -14.01 -47.28
N THR A 204 -15.44 -15.25 -47.02
CA THR A 204 -15.11 -15.77 -45.68
C THR A 204 -13.95 -16.75 -45.81
N PHE A 205 -13.08 -16.83 -44.81
CA PHE A 205 -12.05 -17.85 -44.79
C PHE A 205 -12.66 -19.18 -44.32
N ASP A 206 -12.48 -20.23 -45.11
CA ASP A 206 -12.96 -21.60 -44.87
C ASP A 206 -12.06 -22.32 -43.84
N TYR A 207 -10.75 -22.25 -44.07
CA TYR A 207 -9.72 -22.85 -43.24
C TYR A 207 -8.40 -22.09 -43.40
N PHE A 208 -7.56 -22.20 -42.39
CA PHE A 208 -6.25 -21.58 -42.32
C PHE A 208 -5.33 -22.46 -41.47
N ASP A 209 -4.45 -23.23 -42.13
CA ASP A 209 -3.73 -24.34 -41.49
C ASP A 209 -2.21 -24.20 -41.67
N CYS A 210 -1.46 -24.35 -40.58
CA CYS A 210 -0.02 -24.57 -40.64
C CYS A 210 0.28 -26.09 -40.53
N TYR A 211 1.19 -26.61 -41.35
CA TYR A 211 1.60 -28.01 -41.28
C TYR A 211 3.12 -28.11 -41.25
N PRO A 212 3.74 -28.83 -40.30
CA PRO A 212 3.11 -29.53 -39.18
C PRO A 212 2.67 -28.58 -38.04
N ASP A 213 1.60 -28.93 -37.31
CA ASP A 213 1.23 -28.29 -36.03
C ASP A 213 2.40 -28.46 -35.05
N PRO A 214 3.17 -27.38 -34.77
CA PRO A 214 2.64 -26.13 -34.20
C PRO A 214 3.07 -24.83 -34.91
N ALA A 215 2.49 -23.69 -34.49
CA ALA A 215 2.86 -22.34 -34.97
C ALA A 215 4.31 -21.90 -34.64
N ILE A 216 5.03 -22.71 -33.86
CA ILE A 216 6.48 -22.58 -33.64
C ILE A 216 7.16 -23.81 -34.25
N VAL A 217 7.94 -23.62 -35.32
CA VAL A 217 8.55 -24.70 -36.11
C VAL A 217 10.08 -24.60 -36.14
N ALA A 218 10.77 -25.73 -36.35
CA ALA A 218 12.21 -25.70 -36.53
C ALA A 218 12.60 -25.27 -37.96
N ALA A 219 13.69 -24.52 -38.10
CA ALA A 219 14.24 -24.12 -39.38
C ALA A 219 14.58 -25.34 -40.23
N GLY A 220 13.97 -25.44 -41.42
CA GLY A 220 14.16 -26.57 -42.34
C GLY A 220 13.17 -27.74 -42.16
N ASP A 221 12.24 -27.66 -41.21
CA ASP A 221 11.04 -28.51 -41.24
C ASP A 221 10.20 -28.19 -42.50
N THR A 222 9.49 -29.19 -43.04
CA THR A 222 8.56 -28.97 -44.15
C THR A 222 7.32 -28.26 -43.64
N SER A 223 7.43 -26.93 -43.47
CA SER A 223 6.39 -26.08 -42.89
C SER A 223 5.63 -25.33 -43.99
N SER A 224 4.38 -25.69 -44.23
CA SER A 224 3.52 -25.01 -45.21
C SER A 224 2.33 -24.36 -44.56
N LEU A 225 1.99 -23.16 -45.00
CA LEU A 225 0.71 -22.53 -44.72
C LEU A 225 -0.28 -22.86 -45.84
N GLY A 226 -1.42 -23.46 -45.48
CA GLY A 226 -2.57 -23.67 -46.34
C GLY A 226 -3.70 -22.70 -46.00
N TRP A 227 -4.39 -22.19 -47.02
CA TRP A 227 -5.58 -21.34 -46.84
C TRP A 227 -6.72 -21.78 -47.75
N GLY A 228 -7.95 -21.58 -47.30
CA GLY A 228 -9.17 -21.70 -48.08
C GLY A 228 -10.08 -20.50 -47.86
N ILE A 229 -10.64 -19.93 -48.94
CA ILE A 229 -11.53 -18.76 -48.92
C ILE A 229 -12.81 -19.14 -49.67
N LEU A 230 -13.95 -19.08 -48.98
CA LEU A 230 -15.28 -19.20 -49.56
C LEU A 230 -15.74 -17.83 -50.06
N GLY A 231 -16.23 -17.77 -51.29
CA GLY A 231 -16.96 -16.64 -51.86
C GLY A 231 -18.34 -17.06 -52.34
N ASP A 232 -19.36 -16.29 -51.98
CA ASP A 232 -20.72 -16.48 -52.48
C ASP A 232 -20.93 -15.69 -53.79
N THR A 233 -21.29 -16.42 -54.85
CA THR A 233 -21.56 -15.87 -56.19
C THR A 233 -22.74 -14.89 -56.23
N SER A 234 -23.60 -14.87 -55.21
CA SER A 234 -24.71 -13.91 -55.09
C SER A 234 -24.30 -12.56 -54.49
N THR A 235 -23.13 -12.48 -53.86
CA THR A 235 -22.64 -11.29 -53.13
C THR A 235 -21.22 -10.88 -53.52
N GLY A 236 -20.68 -11.36 -54.64
CA GLY A 236 -19.39 -10.90 -55.20
C GLY A 236 -18.51 -11.98 -55.81
N GLY A 237 -18.79 -13.26 -55.52
CA GLY A 237 -18.06 -14.41 -56.07
C GLY A 237 -16.69 -14.63 -55.43
N ALA A 238 -15.89 -15.49 -56.07
CA ALA A 238 -14.54 -15.84 -55.63
C ALA A 238 -13.61 -14.63 -55.53
N PRO A 239 -12.54 -14.70 -54.70
CA PRO A 239 -11.54 -13.64 -54.66
C PRO A 239 -10.87 -13.44 -56.03
N THR A 240 -10.69 -12.18 -56.42
CA THR A 240 -9.96 -11.75 -57.62
C THR A 240 -8.49 -11.46 -57.35
N SER A 241 -8.11 -11.24 -56.10
CA SER A 241 -6.72 -11.11 -55.64
C SER A 241 -6.56 -11.74 -54.26
N ILE A 242 -5.44 -12.42 -54.04
CA ILE A 242 -5.01 -12.93 -52.73
C ILE A 242 -3.56 -12.52 -52.53
N THR A 243 -3.29 -11.74 -51.49
CA THR A 243 -1.96 -11.18 -51.21
C THR A 243 -1.57 -11.49 -49.78
N LEU A 244 -0.28 -11.77 -49.54
CA LEU A 244 0.30 -11.85 -48.20
C LEU A 244 1.00 -10.53 -47.86
N MET A 245 0.73 -9.99 -46.68
CA MET A 245 1.39 -8.81 -46.12
C MET A 245 2.10 -9.19 -44.80
N PRO A 246 3.23 -8.54 -44.42
CA PRO A 246 3.99 -7.57 -45.22
C PRO A 246 4.71 -8.23 -46.41
N GLY A 247 5.10 -7.42 -47.41
CA GLY A 247 5.85 -7.88 -48.60
C GLY A 247 5.04 -8.00 -49.90
N ASN A 248 3.71 -7.79 -49.85
CA ASN A 248 2.81 -7.79 -51.01
C ASN A 248 2.99 -9.01 -51.93
N ILE A 249 3.15 -10.19 -51.33
CA ILE A 249 3.39 -11.42 -52.08
C ILE A 249 2.07 -11.87 -52.71
N ASP A 250 2.00 -11.91 -54.04
CA ASP A 250 0.81 -12.33 -54.77
C ASP A 250 0.63 -13.86 -54.71
N LEU A 251 -0.32 -14.29 -53.87
CA LEU A 251 -0.71 -15.69 -53.71
C LEU A 251 -1.76 -16.13 -54.72
N THR A 252 -2.30 -15.22 -55.54
CA THR A 252 -3.36 -15.53 -56.52
C THR A 252 -2.90 -16.62 -57.48
N SER A 253 -1.63 -16.55 -57.91
CA SER A 253 -1.02 -17.54 -58.82
C SER A 253 -0.76 -18.92 -58.18
N LEU A 254 -0.76 -19.00 -56.84
CA LEU A 254 -0.58 -20.22 -56.05
C LEU A 254 -1.92 -20.85 -55.63
N SER A 255 -3.04 -20.25 -56.04
CA SER A 255 -4.38 -20.66 -55.64
C SER A 255 -5.11 -21.52 -56.70
N GLN A 256 -6.04 -22.33 -56.23
CA GLN A 256 -6.96 -23.16 -57.03
C GLN A 256 -8.39 -22.89 -56.60
N THR A 257 -9.33 -22.95 -57.54
CA THR A 257 -10.73 -22.61 -57.28
C THR A 257 -11.67 -23.75 -57.64
N THR A 258 -12.62 -24.06 -56.76
CA THR A 258 -13.69 -25.03 -56.97
C THR A 258 -15.05 -24.43 -56.62
N THR A 259 -16.05 -24.61 -57.48
CA THR A 259 -17.41 -24.08 -57.27
C THR A 259 -18.41 -25.20 -57.01
N SER A 260 -19.25 -25.05 -55.98
CA SER A 260 -20.36 -25.95 -55.66
C SER A 260 -21.61 -25.13 -55.31
N GLY A 261 -22.62 -25.16 -56.20
CA GLY A 261 -23.82 -24.34 -56.04
C GLY A 261 -23.50 -22.85 -56.17
N THR A 262 -23.93 -22.04 -55.19
CA THR A 262 -23.63 -20.60 -55.12
C THR A 262 -22.30 -20.30 -54.45
N GLN A 263 -21.64 -21.29 -53.83
CA GLN A 263 -20.35 -21.11 -53.15
C GLN A 263 -19.17 -21.48 -54.04
N THR A 264 -18.11 -20.68 -53.94
CA THR A 264 -16.83 -20.93 -54.59
C THR A 264 -15.72 -20.93 -53.56
N THR A 265 -14.96 -22.02 -53.45
CA THR A 265 -13.79 -22.13 -52.57
C THR A 265 -12.52 -21.88 -53.38
N THR A 266 -11.74 -20.88 -53.00
CA THR A 266 -10.38 -20.64 -53.52
C THR A 266 -9.37 -20.99 -52.44
N TYR A 267 -8.43 -21.90 -52.71
CA TYR A 267 -7.47 -22.40 -51.73
C TYR A 267 -6.05 -22.48 -52.29
N GLY A 268 -5.03 -22.46 -51.44
CA GLY A 268 -3.62 -22.53 -51.85
C GLY A 268 -2.68 -22.94 -50.73
N TYR A 269 -1.39 -23.07 -51.05
CA TYR A 269 -0.32 -23.40 -50.11
C TYR A 269 0.93 -22.55 -50.39
N ILE A 270 1.62 -22.12 -49.34
CA ILE A 270 2.93 -21.44 -49.40
C ILE A 270 3.91 -22.08 -48.41
N ASP A 271 5.18 -22.16 -48.81
CA ASP A 271 6.26 -22.64 -47.95
C ASP A 271 6.70 -21.52 -47.00
N LEU A 272 6.53 -21.72 -45.69
CA LEU A 272 6.84 -20.71 -44.67
C LEU A 272 8.34 -20.39 -44.60
N THR A 273 9.20 -21.31 -45.05
CA THR A 273 10.65 -21.06 -45.11
C THR A 273 11.07 -20.10 -46.23
N SER A 274 10.14 -19.77 -47.14
CA SER A 274 10.38 -18.86 -48.27
C SER A 274 10.00 -17.40 -48.00
N ILE A 275 9.47 -17.09 -46.82
CA ILE A 275 8.89 -15.78 -46.48
C ILE A 275 9.57 -15.06 -45.27
N ASP A 276 10.81 -15.43 -44.93
CA ASP A 276 11.68 -14.91 -43.81
C ASP A 276 11.47 -13.42 -43.40
N PRO A 277 11.46 -13.04 -42.10
CA PRO A 277 11.53 -13.83 -40.84
C PRO A 277 10.20 -13.91 -40.06
N SER A 278 10.22 -14.68 -38.96
CA SER A 278 9.14 -14.80 -37.95
C SER A 278 8.38 -13.49 -37.72
N GLY A 279 7.04 -13.55 -37.69
CA GLY A 279 6.24 -12.34 -37.53
C GLY A 279 4.74 -12.59 -37.72
N THR A 280 3.99 -11.50 -37.67
CA THR A 280 2.56 -11.47 -37.99
C THR A 280 2.38 -11.11 -39.45
N TYR A 281 1.56 -11.88 -40.13
CA TYR A 281 1.24 -11.70 -41.54
C TYR A 281 -0.27 -11.66 -41.72
N THR A 282 -0.71 -10.91 -42.72
CA THR A 282 -2.12 -10.80 -43.09
C THR A 282 -2.32 -11.35 -44.49
N ILE A 283 -3.18 -12.35 -44.64
CA ILE A 283 -3.73 -12.68 -45.96
C ILE A 283 -4.86 -11.71 -46.27
N VAL A 284 -4.73 -11.02 -47.39
CA VAL A 284 -5.70 -10.09 -47.94
C VAL A 284 -6.36 -10.72 -49.15
N ALA A 285 -7.68 -10.91 -49.10
CA ALA A 285 -8.45 -11.42 -50.23
C ALA A 285 -9.53 -10.42 -50.64
N SER A 286 -9.57 -10.05 -51.92
CA SER A 286 -10.51 -9.04 -52.42
C SER A 286 -11.32 -9.53 -53.60
N ASN A 287 -12.56 -9.06 -53.71
CA ASN A 287 -13.40 -9.14 -54.91
C ASN A 287 -13.98 -7.75 -55.24
N ALA A 288 -14.90 -7.68 -56.20
CA ALA A 288 -15.49 -6.40 -56.63
C ALA A 288 -16.38 -5.73 -55.56
N ASN A 289 -16.77 -6.45 -54.51
CA ASN A 289 -17.71 -6.01 -53.48
C ASN A 289 -17.03 -5.76 -52.13
N GLY A 290 -15.74 -6.07 -51.99
CA GLY A 290 -14.97 -5.73 -50.80
C GLY A 290 -13.75 -6.63 -50.60
N THR A 291 -13.09 -6.40 -49.47
CA THR A 291 -11.89 -7.14 -49.04
C THR A 291 -12.17 -7.85 -47.73
N VAL A 292 -11.48 -8.96 -47.49
CA VAL A 292 -11.38 -9.65 -46.21
C VAL A 292 -9.93 -9.89 -45.85
N TYR A 293 -9.66 -9.88 -44.57
CA TYR A 293 -8.34 -10.01 -43.99
C TYR A 293 -8.33 -11.21 -43.04
N GLN A 294 -7.20 -11.91 -42.97
CA GLN A 294 -6.94 -12.92 -41.95
C GLN A 294 -5.49 -12.80 -41.47
N ASP A 295 -5.33 -12.49 -40.19
CA ASP A 295 -4.03 -12.44 -39.55
C ASP A 295 -3.60 -13.82 -39.09
N PHE A 296 -2.29 -14.06 -39.13
CA PHE A 296 -1.66 -15.19 -38.49
C PHE A 296 -0.23 -14.83 -38.09
N SER A 297 0.25 -15.51 -37.05
CA SER A 297 1.63 -15.37 -36.61
C SER A 297 2.32 -16.73 -36.67
N TYR A 298 3.58 -16.74 -37.10
CA TYR A 298 4.43 -17.92 -36.96
C TYR A 298 5.81 -17.51 -36.44
N ARG A 299 6.45 -18.44 -35.73
CA ARG A 299 7.80 -18.25 -35.20
C ARG A 299 8.68 -19.44 -35.60
N VAL A 300 9.84 -19.15 -36.16
CA VAL A 300 10.84 -20.16 -36.50
C VAL A 300 11.90 -20.19 -35.42
N VAL A 301 12.22 -21.39 -34.93
CA VAL A 301 13.31 -21.67 -33.98
C VAL A 301 14.31 -22.64 -34.63
N ASP A 302 15.45 -22.87 -34.01
CA ASP A 302 16.44 -23.85 -34.53
C ASP A 302 16.09 -25.32 -34.21
N GLY A 303 15.16 -25.58 -33.29
CA GLY A 303 14.71 -26.93 -32.93
C GLY A 303 15.68 -27.68 -32.02
N SER A 304 16.36 -26.98 -31.13
CA SER A 304 17.41 -27.55 -30.28
C SER A 304 16.92 -28.48 -29.18
N SER A 305 17.84 -29.33 -28.71
CA SER A 305 17.64 -30.21 -27.56
C SER A 305 18.29 -29.63 -26.31
N VAL A 306 17.56 -29.67 -25.20
CA VAL A 306 18.05 -29.26 -23.88
C VAL A 306 18.26 -30.47 -22.97
N THR A 307 19.20 -30.37 -22.01
CA THR A 307 19.36 -31.38 -20.95
C THR A 307 19.29 -30.71 -19.57
N CYS A 308 18.25 -31.02 -18.81
CA CYS A 308 18.04 -30.48 -17.46
C CYS A 308 17.23 -31.45 -16.59
N GLN A 309 17.14 -31.18 -15.28
CA GLN A 309 16.29 -31.96 -14.36
C GLN A 309 14.96 -31.26 -14.08
N TYR A 310 14.96 -29.94 -14.01
CA TYR A 310 13.79 -29.14 -13.66
C TYR A 310 13.40 -28.23 -14.82
N VAL A 311 12.09 -28.05 -15.00
CA VAL A 311 11.51 -27.14 -15.99
C VAL A 311 10.46 -26.28 -15.30
N ARG A 312 10.46 -24.98 -15.56
CA ARG A 312 9.45 -24.04 -15.08
C ARG A 312 8.71 -23.44 -16.27
N PHE A 313 7.38 -23.56 -16.23
CA PHE A 313 6.45 -22.95 -17.17
C PHE A 313 5.73 -21.81 -16.44
N THR A 314 5.88 -20.58 -16.94
CA THR A 314 5.26 -19.39 -16.36
C THR A 314 4.31 -18.78 -17.40
N PRO A 315 2.98 -18.86 -17.23
CA PRO A 315 2.05 -18.19 -18.12
C PRO A 315 2.19 -16.68 -17.98
N LEU A 316 2.17 -15.96 -19.11
CA LEU A 316 2.36 -14.51 -19.17
C LEU A 316 1.11 -13.79 -19.70
N ALA A 317 0.42 -14.39 -20.66
CA ALA A 317 -0.86 -13.89 -21.17
C ALA A 317 -1.82 -15.04 -21.50
N PHE A 318 -3.11 -14.72 -21.50
CA PHE A 318 -4.21 -15.63 -21.76
C PHE A 318 -5.04 -15.12 -22.92
N ARG A 319 -5.83 -16.00 -23.56
CA ARG A 319 -6.70 -15.60 -24.69
C ARG A 319 -7.71 -14.50 -24.32
N GLY A 320 -8.06 -14.35 -23.04
CA GLY A 320 -8.89 -13.25 -22.56
C GLY A 320 -8.41 -12.74 -21.20
N THR A 321 -9.32 -12.24 -20.37
CA THR A 321 -9.04 -11.77 -19.00
C THR A 321 -9.57 -12.76 -17.95
N PRO A 322 -9.08 -14.01 -17.90
CA PRO A 322 -9.64 -15.01 -17.02
C PRO A 322 -9.26 -14.76 -15.56
N ASN A 323 -10.13 -15.22 -14.67
CA ASN A 323 -9.86 -15.31 -13.24
C ASN A 323 -9.05 -16.55 -12.84
N SER A 324 -8.63 -17.39 -13.79
CA SER A 324 -7.95 -18.67 -13.55
C SER A 324 -7.23 -19.18 -14.81
N ILE A 325 -6.22 -20.03 -14.65
CA ILE A 325 -5.59 -20.83 -15.72
C ILE A 325 -6.11 -22.25 -15.66
N GLN A 326 -6.15 -22.94 -16.80
CA GLN A 326 -6.40 -24.38 -16.83
C GLN A 326 -5.67 -25.12 -17.95
N LEU A 327 -5.25 -26.35 -17.66
CA LEU A 327 -4.65 -27.28 -18.63
C LEU A 327 -5.08 -28.71 -18.27
N SER A 328 -5.24 -29.56 -19.28
CA SER A 328 -5.52 -30.99 -19.09
C SER A 328 -4.28 -31.86 -19.03
N GLU A 329 -3.20 -31.47 -19.69
CA GLU A 329 -1.97 -32.27 -19.74
C GLU A 329 -0.81 -31.37 -20.14
N PHE A 330 0.41 -31.69 -19.68
CA PHE A 330 1.66 -31.08 -20.11
C PHE A 330 2.73 -32.14 -20.33
N GLU A 331 3.25 -32.22 -21.55
CA GLU A 331 4.15 -33.29 -21.98
C GLU A 331 5.44 -32.77 -22.59
N PHE A 332 6.55 -33.46 -22.34
CA PHE A 332 7.87 -33.19 -22.94
C PHE A 332 8.27 -34.32 -23.88
N TYR A 333 8.97 -34.00 -24.96
CA TYR A 333 9.34 -34.96 -26.00
C TYR A 333 10.80 -34.80 -26.42
N ASN A 334 11.45 -35.93 -26.71
CA ASN A 334 12.71 -36.00 -27.44
C ASN A 334 12.42 -36.66 -28.80
N GLY A 335 12.28 -35.83 -29.83
CA GLY A 335 11.69 -36.22 -31.12
C GLY A 335 10.26 -36.72 -30.92
N ASP A 336 10.05 -38.01 -31.19
CA ASP A 336 8.74 -38.66 -30.99
C ASP A 336 8.57 -39.38 -29.65
N THR A 337 9.59 -39.37 -28.80
CA THR A 337 9.59 -40.11 -27.54
C THR A 337 9.17 -39.20 -26.38
N LEU A 338 8.10 -39.57 -25.66
CA LEU A 338 7.67 -38.87 -24.44
C LEU A 338 8.74 -39.00 -23.34
N VAL A 339 9.07 -37.88 -22.70
CA VAL A 339 9.99 -37.80 -21.55
C VAL A 339 9.18 -37.88 -20.26
N PRO A 340 9.46 -38.84 -19.36
CA PRO A 340 8.68 -39.03 -18.15
C PRO A 340 8.90 -37.88 -17.16
N VAL A 341 7.80 -37.30 -16.68
CA VAL A 341 7.81 -36.37 -15.54
C VAL A 341 7.63 -37.17 -14.25
N THR A 342 8.47 -36.92 -13.25
CA THR A 342 8.37 -37.61 -11.95
C THR A 342 7.36 -36.93 -11.03
N SER A 343 7.37 -35.60 -10.99
CA SER A 343 6.41 -34.81 -10.22
C SER A 343 6.28 -33.40 -10.80
N VAL A 344 5.16 -32.76 -10.52
CA VAL A 344 4.89 -31.36 -10.84
C VAL A 344 4.38 -30.65 -9.58
N THR A 345 4.77 -29.40 -9.42
CA THR A 345 4.26 -28.51 -8.37
C THR A 345 3.72 -27.22 -8.99
N ASN A 346 2.71 -26.64 -8.37
CA ASN A 346 2.19 -25.31 -8.68
C ASN A 346 2.41 -24.43 -7.44
N PRO A 347 3.59 -23.78 -7.31
CA PRO A 347 3.92 -22.99 -6.13
C PRO A 347 2.87 -21.91 -5.89
N ASN A 348 2.40 -21.79 -4.65
CA ASN A 348 1.32 -20.88 -4.26
C ASN A 348 0.00 -21.07 -5.02
N GLY A 349 -0.26 -22.27 -5.56
CA GLY A 349 -1.47 -22.58 -6.30
C GLY A 349 -2.75 -22.57 -5.46
N ASN A 350 -3.82 -21.99 -6.00
CA ASN A 350 -5.18 -22.04 -5.49
C ASN A 350 -6.03 -22.95 -6.39
N THR A 351 -6.01 -24.25 -6.10
CA THR A 351 -6.61 -25.29 -6.93
C THR A 351 -7.75 -26.02 -6.19
N PRO A 352 -8.91 -26.28 -6.81
CA PRO A 352 -9.93 -27.14 -6.24
C PRO A 352 -9.42 -28.58 -6.04
N ALA A 353 -9.93 -29.28 -5.02
CA ALA A 353 -9.44 -30.61 -4.62
C ALA A 353 -9.47 -31.69 -5.73
N ALA A 354 -10.37 -31.57 -6.72
CA ALA A 354 -10.48 -32.50 -7.85
C ALA A 354 -9.72 -32.03 -9.11
N GLU A 355 -9.15 -30.82 -9.07
CA GLU A 355 -8.55 -30.13 -10.21
C GLU A 355 -7.11 -29.69 -9.88
N GLY A 356 -6.43 -30.50 -9.06
CA GLY A 356 -5.09 -30.23 -8.59
C GLY A 356 -4.02 -30.42 -9.66
N VAL A 357 -2.81 -29.92 -9.38
CA VAL A 357 -1.69 -29.89 -10.33
C VAL A 357 -1.29 -31.26 -10.89
N ALA A 358 -1.57 -32.35 -10.17
CA ALA A 358 -1.28 -33.70 -10.65
C ALA A 358 -1.99 -34.07 -11.97
N ASN A 359 -3.12 -33.41 -12.26
CA ASN A 359 -3.88 -33.66 -13.47
C ASN A 359 -3.11 -33.25 -14.75
N VAL A 360 -2.09 -32.37 -14.68
CA VAL A 360 -1.29 -32.01 -15.86
C VAL A 360 -0.22 -33.04 -16.24
N ILE A 361 -0.11 -34.16 -15.50
CA ILE A 361 0.87 -35.23 -15.76
C ILE A 361 0.26 -36.64 -15.62
N ASP A 362 -1.07 -36.77 -15.63
CA ASP A 362 -1.77 -38.02 -15.32
C ASP A 362 -2.04 -38.93 -16.53
N GLY A 363 -1.81 -38.44 -17.74
CA GLY A 363 -2.05 -39.15 -19.01
C GLY A 363 -3.51 -39.12 -19.48
N ASP A 364 -4.40 -38.35 -18.83
CA ASP A 364 -5.84 -38.27 -19.13
C ASP A 364 -6.27 -36.87 -19.55
N TYR A 365 -6.40 -36.66 -20.86
CA TYR A 365 -6.80 -35.37 -21.45
C TYR A 365 -8.22 -34.91 -21.05
N SER A 366 -8.97 -35.72 -20.29
CA SER A 366 -10.31 -35.36 -19.79
C SER A 366 -10.31 -34.83 -18.36
N THR A 367 -9.22 -35.00 -17.60
CA THR A 367 -9.03 -34.33 -16.30
C THR A 367 -8.44 -32.94 -16.54
N LYS A 368 -8.47 -32.07 -15.53
CA LYS A 368 -7.87 -30.73 -15.65
C LYS A 368 -7.24 -30.26 -14.37
N TRP A 369 -6.15 -29.54 -14.49
CA TRP A 369 -5.67 -28.62 -13.48
C TRP A 369 -6.35 -27.27 -13.69
N LEU A 370 -6.81 -26.66 -12.59
CA LEU A 370 -7.36 -25.31 -12.56
C LEU A 370 -6.69 -24.56 -11.41
N ASP A 371 -6.12 -23.39 -11.69
CA ASP A 371 -5.55 -22.51 -10.66
C ASP A 371 -6.09 -21.09 -10.77
N PHE A 372 -6.67 -20.59 -9.68
CA PHE A 372 -7.20 -19.23 -9.59
C PHE A 372 -6.10 -18.17 -9.42
N ASN A 373 -4.90 -18.57 -8.97
CA ASN A 373 -3.77 -17.65 -8.85
C ASN A 373 -3.03 -17.46 -10.17
N LYS A 374 -3.34 -18.26 -11.20
CA LYS A 374 -2.70 -18.22 -12.52
C LYS A 374 -1.18 -18.42 -12.44
N GLY A 375 -0.73 -19.16 -11.43
CA GLY A 375 0.67 -19.45 -11.15
C GLY A 375 1.26 -20.46 -12.14
N GLY A 376 2.59 -20.47 -12.18
CA GLY A 376 3.34 -21.38 -13.04
C GLY A 376 3.39 -22.83 -12.57
N LEU A 377 3.89 -23.70 -13.43
CA LEU A 377 4.16 -25.11 -13.16
C LEU A 377 5.67 -25.33 -13.05
N VAL A 378 6.10 -26.08 -12.04
CA VAL A 378 7.48 -26.52 -11.87
C VAL A 378 7.52 -28.04 -11.96
N PHE A 379 8.11 -28.55 -13.03
CA PHE A 379 8.26 -29.97 -13.32
C PHE A 379 9.61 -30.47 -12.82
N ASN A 380 9.61 -31.64 -12.19
CA ASN A 380 10.81 -32.39 -11.83
C ASN A 380 10.83 -33.69 -12.62
N LEU A 381 11.83 -33.85 -13.48
CA LEU A 381 12.03 -35.02 -14.32
C LEU A 381 12.70 -36.19 -13.56
N GLY A 382 13.01 -36.00 -12.27
CA GLY A 382 13.61 -36.99 -11.36
C GLY A 382 15.12 -37.17 -11.52
N SER A 383 15.65 -36.84 -12.70
CA SER A 383 17.07 -36.77 -13.05
C SER A 383 17.24 -35.87 -14.28
N SER A 384 18.46 -35.50 -14.64
CA SER A 384 18.70 -34.80 -15.90
C SER A 384 18.24 -35.63 -17.11
N GLN A 385 17.30 -35.11 -17.89
CA GLN A 385 16.75 -35.73 -19.11
C GLN A 385 16.99 -34.81 -20.31
N THR A 386 17.06 -35.40 -21.51
CA THR A 386 17.20 -34.66 -22.78
C THR A 386 15.88 -34.64 -23.54
N PHE A 387 15.42 -33.46 -23.97
CA PHE A 387 14.18 -33.25 -24.71
C PHE A 387 14.30 -32.05 -25.66
N ASP A 388 13.50 -32.01 -26.73
CA ASP A 388 13.58 -31.04 -27.84
C ASP A 388 12.24 -30.33 -28.14
N SER A 389 11.17 -30.76 -27.47
CA SER A 389 9.84 -30.18 -27.63
C SER A 389 8.95 -30.42 -26.43
N TYR A 390 7.85 -29.68 -26.36
CA TYR A 390 6.79 -29.84 -25.38
C TYR A 390 5.42 -29.62 -26.03
N GLN A 391 4.36 -30.05 -25.36
CA GLN A 391 3.00 -29.65 -25.72
C GLN A 391 2.15 -29.57 -24.45
N PHE A 392 1.06 -28.83 -24.52
CA PHE A 392 0.01 -28.88 -23.51
C PHE A 392 -1.36 -29.10 -24.15
N VAL A 393 -2.31 -29.52 -23.33
CA VAL A 393 -3.68 -29.83 -23.76
C VAL A 393 -4.64 -28.85 -23.11
N THR A 394 -5.51 -28.25 -23.91
CA THR A 394 -6.57 -27.36 -23.42
C THR A 394 -7.57 -28.11 -22.56
N ALA A 395 -8.07 -27.50 -21.48
CA ALA A 395 -9.08 -28.13 -20.62
C ALA A 395 -10.47 -28.22 -21.27
N ASN A 396 -11.53 -28.52 -20.49
CA ASN A 396 -12.85 -28.86 -21.03
C ASN A 396 -13.89 -27.71 -21.12
N ASP A 397 -13.79 -26.62 -20.35
CA ASP A 397 -14.92 -25.66 -20.13
C ASP A 397 -14.78 -24.18 -20.62
N ALA A 398 -13.65 -23.48 -20.45
CA ALA A 398 -13.46 -22.07 -20.85
C ALA A 398 -12.19 -21.78 -21.68
N ILE A 399 -12.36 -21.27 -22.92
CA ILE A 399 -11.27 -20.90 -23.85
C ILE A 399 -10.46 -19.67 -23.40
N ALA A 400 -11.07 -18.76 -22.63
CA ALA A 400 -10.41 -17.53 -22.18
C ALA A 400 -9.27 -17.79 -21.17
N ARG A 401 -9.25 -18.98 -20.58
CA ARG A 401 -8.27 -19.42 -19.56
C ARG A 401 -7.01 -20.06 -20.14
N ASP A 402 -7.00 -20.29 -21.46
CA ASP A 402 -5.89 -20.95 -22.12
C ASP A 402 -4.72 -19.96 -22.27
N PRO A 403 -3.48 -20.36 -21.92
CA PRO A 403 -2.31 -19.52 -22.07
C PRO A 403 -2.00 -19.31 -23.56
N VAL A 404 -1.62 -18.10 -23.93
CA VAL A 404 -1.23 -17.72 -25.31
C VAL A 404 0.16 -17.09 -25.37
N GLN A 405 0.72 -16.72 -24.22
CA GLN A 405 2.12 -16.34 -24.05
C GLN A 405 2.64 -16.90 -22.74
N TRP A 406 3.90 -17.35 -22.72
CA TRP A 406 4.52 -17.95 -21.54
C TRP A 406 6.04 -17.98 -21.64
N GLN A 407 6.70 -18.12 -20.50
CA GLN A 407 8.14 -18.31 -20.39
C GLN A 407 8.45 -19.75 -19.99
N MET A 408 9.45 -20.35 -20.63
CA MET A 408 10.02 -21.65 -20.30
C MET A 408 11.42 -21.47 -19.74
N GLU A 409 11.67 -22.06 -18.58
CA GLU A 409 12.97 -22.02 -17.91
C GLU A 409 13.40 -23.42 -17.50
N ILE A 410 14.71 -23.61 -17.40
CA ILE A 410 15.34 -24.89 -17.06
C ILE A 410 16.29 -24.72 -15.89
N SER A 411 16.46 -25.79 -15.11
CA SER A 411 17.42 -25.84 -14.01
C SER A 411 17.96 -27.26 -13.80
N ASN A 412 19.17 -27.35 -13.27
CA ASN A 412 19.78 -28.61 -12.82
C ASN A 412 19.70 -28.80 -11.29
N ASP A 413 19.44 -27.74 -10.52
CA ASP A 413 19.43 -27.77 -9.05
C ASP A 413 18.08 -27.36 -8.44
N GLY A 414 17.16 -26.84 -9.25
CA GLY A 414 15.85 -26.35 -8.81
C GLY A 414 15.88 -24.95 -8.19
N THR A 415 17.06 -24.33 -8.12
CA THR A 415 17.26 -23.00 -7.50
C THR A 415 17.76 -21.96 -8.49
N THR A 416 18.70 -22.33 -9.37
CA THR A 416 19.24 -21.45 -10.41
C THR A 416 18.57 -21.79 -11.73
N TRP A 417 17.89 -20.80 -12.32
CA TRP A 417 17.07 -20.96 -13.52
C TRP A 417 17.72 -20.27 -14.71
N THR A 418 17.62 -20.88 -15.88
CA THR A 418 18.02 -20.32 -17.16
C THR A 418 16.80 -20.28 -18.07
N VAL A 419 16.56 -19.15 -18.71
CA VAL A 419 15.48 -19.02 -19.70
C VAL A 419 15.83 -19.87 -20.92
N LEU A 420 14.94 -20.80 -21.27
CA LEU A 420 15.02 -21.64 -22.46
C LEU A 420 14.22 -21.02 -23.61
N ASP A 421 13.04 -20.47 -23.32
CA ASP A 421 12.20 -19.84 -24.34
C ASP A 421 11.29 -18.76 -23.74
N TYR A 422 11.03 -17.71 -24.52
CA TYR A 422 10.03 -16.69 -24.24
C TYR A 422 9.00 -16.67 -25.39
N VAL A 423 7.91 -17.40 -25.21
CA VAL A 423 6.79 -17.45 -26.16
C VAL A 423 5.93 -16.22 -25.93
N GLY A 424 6.29 -15.16 -26.65
CA GLY A 424 5.82 -13.79 -26.43
C GLY A 424 6.79 -12.76 -27.02
N SER A 425 8.00 -13.17 -27.39
CA SER A 425 9.02 -12.31 -28.00
C SER A 425 8.48 -11.69 -29.28
N GLY A 426 8.76 -10.40 -29.49
CA GLY A 426 8.16 -9.63 -30.59
C GLY A 426 6.62 -9.64 -30.59
N GLY A 427 5.95 -9.91 -29.47
CA GLY A 427 4.48 -9.91 -29.34
C GLY A 427 3.80 -11.04 -30.05
N PHE A 428 4.57 -12.09 -30.34
CA PHE A 428 4.03 -13.32 -30.82
C PHE A 428 2.98 -13.85 -29.83
N VAL A 429 1.74 -13.99 -30.29
CA VAL A 429 0.66 -14.63 -29.54
C VAL A 429 0.51 -16.03 -30.10
N TYR A 430 0.78 -17.04 -29.28
CA TYR A 430 0.63 -18.42 -29.73
C TYR A 430 -0.86 -18.72 -29.94
N PRO A 431 -1.26 -19.23 -31.13
CA PRO A 431 -2.63 -19.60 -31.42
C PRO A 431 -2.98 -20.91 -30.71
N THR A 432 -3.19 -20.86 -29.40
CA THR A 432 -3.60 -22.05 -28.63
C THR A 432 -4.92 -22.58 -29.21
N PRO A 433 -5.17 -23.90 -29.28
CA PRO A 433 -6.41 -24.41 -29.84
C PRO A 433 -7.66 -23.92 -29.08
N GLU A 434 -8.73 -23.57 -29.77
CA GLU A 434 -10.03 -23.29 -29.13
C GLU A 434 -10.87 -24.55 -28.90
N ALA A 435 -10.58 -25.60 -29.66
CA ALA A 435 -11.13 -26.92 -29.40
C ALA A 435 -10.63 -27.39 -28.01
N ARG A 436 -11.54 -27.95 -27.23
CA ARG A 436 -11.28 -28.38 -25.86
C ARG A 436 -10.74 -29.79 -25.81
N ASN A 437 -9.97 -30.12 -24.77
CA ASN A 437 -9.22 -31.38 -24.66
C ASN A 437 -8.32 -31.64 -25.88
N THR A 438 -7.73 -30.56 -26.42
CA THR A 438 -6.96 -30.59 -27.67
C THR A 438 -5.51 -30.18 -27.42
N ALA A 439 -4.56 -30.96 -27.92
CA ALA A 439 -3.14 -30.69 -27.79
C ALA A 439 -2.68 -29.55 -28.72
N THR A 440 -1.71 -28.76 -28.27
CA THR A 440 -1.11 -27.66 -29.03
C THR A 440 -0.26 -28.09 -30.22
N GLY A 441 0.05 -29.38 -30.35
CA GLY A 441 1.17 -29.85 -31.17
C GLY A 441 2.52 -29.68 -30.45
N LYS A 442 3.57 -30.30 -30.98
CA LYS A 442 4.90 -30.37 -30.35
C LYS A 442 5.72 -29.12 -30.60
N ILE A 443 5.62 -28.17 -29.70
CA ILE A 443 6.32 -26.89 -29.72
C ILE A 443 7.82 -27.13 -29.54
N LYS A 444 8.60 -26.71 -30.54
CA LYS A 444 10.06 -26.88 -30.58
C LYS A 444 10.76 -25.79 -29.75
N PHE A 445 11.88 -26.14 -29.12
CA PHE A 445 12.71 -25.16 -28.40
C PHE A 445 13.70 -24.45 -29.33
N PRO A 446 14.08 -23.20 -29.01
CA PRO A 446 15.31 -22.61 -29.52
C PRO A 446 16.54 -23.21 -28.80
N ASP A 447 17.75 -22.98 -29.34
CA ASP A 447 19.00 -23.38 -28.69
C ASP A 447 19.20 -22.54 -27.43
N PRO A 448 19.30 -23.15 -26.24
CA PRO A 448 19.60 -22.40 -25.02
C PRO A 448 20.97 -21.71 -25.06
N THR A 449 21.84 -22.07 -26.00
CA THR A 449 23.13 -21.41 -26.29
C THR A 449 23.11 -20.55 -27.55
N ALA A 450 22.15 -20.74 -28.45
CA ALA A 450 21.84 -19.76 -29.49
C ALA A 450 20.74 -18.85 -28.95
N SER A 451 21.18 -17.86 -28.17
CA SER A 451 20.46 -16.58 -28.16
C SER A 451 20.13 -16.23 -29.62
N THR A 452 18.85 -15.99 -29.85
CA THR A 452 18.19 -15.75 -31.13
C THR A 452 18.91 -14.69 -31.95
N SER A 453 19.59 -15.09 -33.04
CA SER A 453 20.60 -14.26 -33.72
C SER A 453 21.72 -13.83 -32.76
N THR A 454 22.95 -13.65 -33.22
CA THR A 454 23.87 -12.81 -32.43
C THR A 454 23.13 -11.50 -32.18
N PRO A 455 22.84 -11.12 -30.92
CA PRO A 455 22.17 -9.86 -30.64
C PRO A 455 22.92 -8.77 -31.38
N ILE A 456 22.20 -7.83 -31.98
CA ILE A 456 22.86 -6.66 -32.54
C ILE A 456 23.42 -5.92 -31.33
N VAL A 457 24.73 -6.05 -31.13
CA VAL A 457 25.46 -5.36 -30.06
C VAL A 457 25.65 -3.92 -30.49
N TRP A 458 25.09 -3.00 -29.72
CA TRP A 458 25.31 -1.59 -30.01
C TRP A 458 26.79 -1.24 -29.79
N GLU A 459 27.50 -0.75 -30.82
CA GLU A 459 28.91 -0.34 -30.66
C GLU A 459 29.11 1.19 -30.67
N GLY A 460 28.16 1.97 -31.21
CA GLY A 460 28.21 3.43 -31.15
C GLY A 460 29.02 4.16 -32.24
N THR A 461 29.26 3.53 -33.40
CA THR A 461 30.26 4.00 -34.39
C THR A 461 29.78 5.07 -35.39
N GLY A 462 28.51 5.47 -35.35
CA GLY A 462 28.03 6.74 -35.90
C GLY A 462 28.20 6.98 -37.40
N GLU A 463 27.57 6.19 -38.29
CA GLU A 463 27.07 6.68 -39.59
C GLU A 463 25.74 5.98 -40.00
N THR A 464 24.61 6.66 -39.77
CA THR A 464 23.32 6.54 -40.51
C THR A 464 22.39 5.31 -40.36
N ALA A 465 22.59 4.38 -39.41
CA ALA A 465 21.60 3.32 -39.14
C ALA A 465 21.18 3.27 -37.65
N PRO A 466 19.89 3.04 -37.34
CA PRO A 466 19.46 2.83 -35.97
C PRO A 466 19.99 1.46 -35.52
N TRP A 467 21.01 1.46 -34.65
CA TRP A 467 21.51 0.30 -33.92
C TRP A 467 22.31 -0.69 -34.79
N ASP A 468 23.65 -0.56 -34.77
CA ASP A 468 24.57 -1.30 -35.66
C ASP A 468 25.72 -1.96 -34.90
N THR A 469 26.00 -3.23 -35.24
CA THR A 469 27.34 -3.84 -35.17
C THR A 469 27.91 -3.73 -36.58
N PHE A 470 29.13 -3.22 -36.79
CA PHE A 470 29.84 -2.90 -38.05
C PHE A 470 29.52 -3.66 -39.38
N ASP A 471 28.84 -4.81 -39.35
CA ASP A 471 28.43 -5.67 -40.46
C ASP A 471 26.91 -6.06 -40.52
N VAL A 472 26.03 -5.61 -39.60
CA VAL A 472 24.59 -6.02 -39.53
C VAL A 472 23.65 -4.84 -39.26
N ALA A 473 22.88 -4.46 -40.29
CA ALA A 473 21.82 -3.47 -40.15
C ALA A 473 20.63 -4.01 -39.34
N TYR A 474 20.11 -3.19 -38.42
CA TYR A 474 18.88 -3.47 -37.68
C TYR A 474 17.67 -3.70 -38.59
N THR A 475 16.84 -4.65 -38.19
CA THR A 475 15.48 -4.89 -38.71
C THR A 475 14.53 -5.16 -37.55
N ASP A 476 13.26 -4.75 -37.67
CA ASP A 476 12.24 -5.05 -36.66
C ASP A 476 12.15 -6.55 -36.36
N GLY A 477 11.87 -6.87 -35.09
CA GLY A 477 11.93 -8.22 -34.55
C GLY A 477 13.34 -8.70 -34.12
N ALA A 478 14.41 -7.95 -34.37
CA ALA A 478 15.75 -8.30 -33.93
C ALA A 478 15.94 -8.13 -32.40
N THR A 479 16.77 -8.99 -31.79
CA THR A 479 17.24 -8.80 -30.41
C THR A 479 18.43 -7.85 -30.40
N VAL A 480 18.41 -6.87 -29.50
CA VAL A 480 19.42 -5.81 -29.43
C VAL A 480 20.05 -5.81 -28.04
N LEU A 481 21.38 -5.79 -27.99
CA LEU A 481 22.18 -5.82 -26.76
C LEU A 481 22.99 -4.53 -26.60
N PHE A 482 22.85 -3.91 -25.45
CA PHE A 482 23.67 -2.79 -24.99
C PHE A 482 24.50 -3.29 -23.80
N ASP A 483 25.83 -3.34 -23.93
CA ASP A 483 26.70 -3.85 -22.86
C ASP A 483 27.87 -2.92 -22.57
N ASP A 484 28.72 -3.24 -21.59
CA ASP A 484 29.84 -2.36 -21.24
C ASP A 484 30.94 -2.26 -22.32
N THR A 485 30.86 -2.98 -23.44
CA THR A 485 31.82 -2.92 -24.54
C THR A 485 31.59 -1.76 -25.50
N SER A 486 30.36 -1.21 -25.56
CA SER A 486 29.99 -0.14 -26.50
C SER A 486 30.76 1.17 -26.29
N GLU A 487 31.06 1.91 -27.35
CA GLU A 487 31.77 3.19 -27.25
C GLU A 487 30.85 4.36 -26.88
N ALA A 488 29.57 4.29 -27.28
CA ALA A 488 28.57 5.33 -27.01
C ALA A 488 27.41 4.78 -26.16
N THR A 489 27.06 5.52 -25.10
CA THR A 489 26.01 5.11 -24.16
C THR A 489 24.74 5.97 -24.24
N ALA A 490 24.78 7.08 -24.96
CA ALA A 490 23.59 7.84 -25.35
C ALA A 490 23.07 7.31 -26.69
N ILE A 491 21.91 6.67 -26.66
CA ILE A 491 21.28 6.00 -27.80
C ILE A 491 20.18 6.90 -28.34
N ASN A 492 20.33 7.37 -29.57
CA ASN A 492 19.29 8.15 -30.26
C ASN A 492 18.55 7.28 -31.27
N VAL A 493 17.24 7.14 -31.10
CA VAL A 493 16.33 6.44 -31.99
C VAL A 493 15.81 7.45 -33.00
N ASP A 494 16.40 7.51 -34.19
CA ASP A 494 16.08 8.53 -35.22
C ASP A 494 14.69 8.33 -35.87
N ALA A 495 14.16 7.11 -35.82
CA ALA A 495 12.84 6.72 -36.30
C ALA A 495 12.32 5.57 -35.45
N SER A 496 11.00 5.45 -35.28
CA SER A 496 10.35 4.39 -34.53
C SER A 496 10.84 3.00 -34.95
N VAL A 497 11.27 2.19 -33.97
CA VAL A 497 11.73 0.81 -34.17
C VAL A 497 10.94 -0.16 -33.30
N ALA A 498 10.73 -1.39 -33.76
CA ALA A 498 10.04 -2.46 -33.04
C ALA A 498 10.93 -3.71 -32.85
N PRO A 499 11.87 -3.71 -31.88
CA PRO A 499 12.73 -4.86 -31.62
C PRO A 499 11.97 -6.09 -31.15
N GLY A 500 12.57 -7.28 -31.27
CA GLY A 500 12.03 -8.51 -30.70
C GLY A 500 12.30 -8.63 -29.20
N GLU A 501 13.46 -8.14 -28.76
CA GLU A 501 13.90 -8.04 -27.36
C GLU A 501 15.01 -7.01 -27.22
N ILE A 502 15.07 -6.32 -26.08
CA ILE A 502 16.03 -5.27 -25.78
C ILE A 502 16.72 -5.60 -24.46
N ILE A 503 18.05 -5.73 -24.49
CA ILE A 503 18.83 -6.14 -23.32
C ILE A 503 19.87 -5.08 -23.01
N PHE A 504 19.90 -4.60 -21.78
CA PHE A 504 20.95 -3.76 -21.22
C PHE A 504 21.74 -4.57 -20.19
N ASN A 505 23.02 -4.86 -20.48
CA ASN A 505 23.98 -5.52 -19.60
C ASN A 505 25.06 -4.53 -19.18
N ASN A 506 24.69 -3.57 -18.35
CA ASN A 506 25.57 -2.45 -18.00
C ASN A 506 25.85 -2.44 -16.50
N SER A 507 27.09 -2.77 -16.13
CA SER A 507 27.57 -2.74 -14.74
C SER A 507 28.55 -1.60 -14.49
N SER A 508 29.27 -1.14 -15.53
CA SER A 508 30.29 -0.09 -15.42
C SER A 508 29.91 1.23 -16.10
N LYS A 509 28.96 1.20 -17.03
CA LYS A 509 28.49 2.35 -17.80
C LYS A 509 27.00 2.58 -17.58
N ASP A 510 26.60 3.85 -17.70
CA ASP A 510 25.19 4.25 -17.68
C ASP A 510 24.73 4.52 -19.11
N TYR A 511 23.55 4.02 -19.45
CA TYR A 511 22.92 4.18 -20.76
C TYR A 511 21.76 5.15 -20.71
N SER A 512 21.55 5.92 -21.77
CA SER A 512 20.34 6.69 -21.99
C SER A 512 19.74 6.40 -23.35
N LEU A 513 18.41 6.33 -23.41
CA LEU A 513 17.64 6.08 -24.62
C LEU A 513 16.73 7.27 -24.90
N GLN A 514 16.91 7.89 -26.06
CA GLN A 514 16.18 9.08 -26.49
C GLN A 514 15.74 8.97 -27.96
N GLY A 515 14.85 9.85 -28.43
CA GLY A 515 14.43 9.97 -29.83
C GLY A 515 12.97 9.61 -30.07
N SER A 516 12.66 8.99 -31.21
CA SER A 516 11.30 8.64 -31.65
C SER A 516 10.61 7.52 -30.85
N GLY A 517 11.33 6.89 -29.92
CA GLY A 517 10.79 5.86 -29.02
C GLY A 517 10.80 4.43 -29.58
N LEU A 518 10.57 3.47 -28.69
CA LEU A 518 10.46 2.03 -28.99
C LEU A 518 9.01 1.59 -29.16
N TYR A 519 8.72 0.62 -30.03
CA TYR A 519 7.36 0.15 -30.32
C TYR A 519 7.25 -1.36 -30.30
N GLY A 520 6.00 -1.83 -30.36
CA GLY A 520 5.68 -3.23 -30.44
C GLY A 520 5.73 -3.85 -29.05
N SER A 521 6.32 -5.01 -28.98
CA SER A 521 6.02 -6.00 -27.94
C SER A 521 7.30 -6.64 -27.41
N ALA A 522 8.43 -5.99 -27.72
CA ALA A 522 9.72 -6.31 -27.16
C ALA A 522 9.65 -6.27 -25.63
N ASN A 523 10.28 -7.24 -24.99
CA ASN A 523 10.66 -7.07 -23.61
C ASN A 523 11.87 -6.14 -23.53
N LEU A 524 11.94 -5.37 -22.46
CA LEU A 524 13.14 -4.64 -22.07
C LEU A 524 13.71 -5.29 -20.81
N VAL A 525 14.92 -5.82 -20.89
CA VAL A 525 15.63 -6.44 -19.77
C VAL A 525 16.82 -5.58 -19.39
N LYS A 526 16.88 -5.17 -18.13
CA LYS A 526 17.97 -4.40 -17.54
C LYS A 526 18.72 -5.25 -16.50
N ASN A 527 19.99 -5.48 -16.77
CA ASN A 527 20.94 -6.19 -15.92
C ASN A 527 22.12 -5.28 -15.56
N GLY A 528 22.90 -5.70 -14.58
CA GLY A 528 24.09 -4.96 -14.12
C GLY A 528 23.76 -3.75 -13.26
N SER A 529 24.73 -3.28 -12.49
CA SER A 529 24.56 -2.22 -11.48
C SER A 529 24.41 -0.79 -12.02
N GLY A 530 24.65 -0.55 -13.31
CA GLY A 530 24.57 0.79 -13.90
C GLY A 530 23.13 1.30 -14.07
N ILE A 531 22.99 2.55 -14.50
CA ILE A 531 21.72 3.22 -14.77
C ILE A 531 21.30 2.97 -16.22
N LEU A 532 20.00 2.75 -16.45
CA LEU A 532 19.36 2.92 -17.75
C LEU A 532 18.35 4.06 -17.66
N SER A 533 18.52 5.09 -18.48
CA SER A 533 17.62 6.24 -18.57
C SER A 533 16.71 6.12 -19.79
N LEU A 534 15.40 6.19 -19.58
CA LEU A 534 14.39 6.27 -20.64
C LEU A 534 13.95 7.73 -20.78
N ASP A 535 14.53 8.42 -21.77
CA ASP A 535 14.40 9.86 -21.99
C ASP A 535 13.37 10.22 -23.06
N SER A 536 12.62 9.23 -23.55
CA SER A 536 11.61 9.41 -24.59
C SER A 536 10.41 8.52 -24.35
N ASP A 537 9.30 8.91 -24.94
CA ASP A 537 8.07 8.13 -24.91
C ASP A 537 8.34 6.78 -25.60
N ASN A 538 7.93 5.67 -24.96
CA ASN A 538 8.01 4.34 -25.55
C ASN A 538 6.61 3.73 -25.60
N TYR A 539 6.42 2.72 -26.43
CA TYR A 539 5.15 2.05 -26.75
C TYR A 539 5.34 0.53 -26.73
N LEU A 540 6.16 0.08 -25.78
CA LEU A 540 6.40 -1.34 -25.54
C LEU A 540 5.20 -1.94 -24.81
N SER A 541 4.64 -3.00 -25.38
CA SER A 541 3.63 -3.85 -24.76
C SER A 541 4.18 -5.09 -24.08
N GLY A 542 5.42 -5.48 -24.41
CA GLY A 542 6.18 -6.52 -23.71
C GLY A 542 6.67 -6.03 -22.34
N SER A 543 7.10 -6.95 -21.48
CA SER A 543 7.45 -6.64 -20.09
C SER A 543 8.73 -5.81 -19.96
N VAL A 544 8.82 -5.04 -18.88
CA VAL A 544 10.05 -4.35 -18.47
C VAL A 544 10.57 -5.07 -17.24
N GLN A 545 11.77 -5.64 -17.32
CA GLN A 545 12.38 -6.41 -16.25
C GLN A 545 13.70 -5.80 -15.84
N VAL A 546 13.78 -5.33 -14.60
CA VAL A 546 14.98 -4.78 -13.98
C VAL A 546 15.49 -5.81 -12.97
N ASN A 547 16.59 -6.48 -13.32
CA ASN A 547 17.21 -7.50 -12.47
C ASN A 547 18.28 -6.91 -11.54
N ALA A 548 18.89 -5.78 -11.91
CA ALA A 548 19.89 -5.07 -11.12
C ALA A 548 20.04 -3.60 -11.57
N GLY A 549 20.51 -2.75 -10.65
CA GLY A 549 20.80 -1.34 -10.89
C GLY A 549 19.57 -0.45 -10.90
N THR A 550 19.67 0.67 -11.61
CA THR A 550 18.63 1.70 -11.65
C THR A 550 17.99 1.78 -13.04
N LEU A 551 16.66 1.88 -13.07
CA LEU A 551 15.89 2.34 -14.23
C LEU A 551 15.40 3.76 -13.94
N SER A 552 15.90 4.76 -14.68
CA SER A 552 15.47 6.15 -14.61
C SER A 552 14.45 6.45 -15.70
N VAL A 553 13.34 7.08 -15.33
CA VAL A 553 12.22 7.40 -16.20
C VAL A 553 12.09 8.91 -16.31
N ASN A 554 12.46 9.44 -17.47
CA ASN A 554 12.54 10.89 -17.71
C ASN A 554 11.44 11.38 -18.67
N SER A 555 10.53 10.50 -19.09
CA SER A 555 9.34 10.81 -19.90
C SER A 555 8.08 10.26 -19.23
N GLY A 556 6.96 10.97 -19.38
CA GLY A 556 5.66 10.55 -18.82
C GLY A 556 5.06 9.29 -19.47
N LEU A 557 5.55 8.91 -20.66
CA LEU A 557 5.14 7.72 -21.41
C LEU A 557 6.32 6.76 -21.63
N ALA A 558 7.37 6.85 -20.82
CA ALA A 558 8.54 5.98 -20.97
C ALA A 558 8.22 4.48 -20.87
N PHE A 559 7.10 4.13 -20.21
CA PHE A 559 6.64 2.75 -20.03
C PHE A 559 5.60 2.28 -21.04
N GLY A 560 5.31 2.98 -22.13
CA GLY A 560 4.21 2.55 -22.99
C GLY A 560 2.95 3.37 -22.83
N ASP A 561 1.99 3.04 -23.70
CA ASP A 561 0.57 3.28 -23.48
C ASP A 561 0.20 2.92 -22.03
N PRO A 562 -0.38 3.85 -21.25
CA PRO A 562 -0.85 3.60 -19.90
C PRO A 562 -1.90 2.50 -19.79
N LEU A 563 -2.35 1.92 -20.90
CA LEU A 563 -3.30 0.81 -21.01
C LEU A 563 -2.66 -0.53 -21.43
N SER A 564 -1.33 -0.60 -21.49
CA SER A 564 -0.57 -1.75 -21.95
C SER A 564 -0.47 -2.87 -20.89
N PRO A 565 -0.58 -4.17 -21.26
CA PRO A 565 -0.77 -5.26 -20.31
C PRO A 565 0.55 -5.78 -19.70
N GLY A 566 1.69 -5.21 -20.11
CA GLY A 566 3.01 -5.68 -19.72
C GLY A 566 3.27 -5.49 -18.23
N THR A 567 4.12 -6.34 -17.66
CA THR A 567 4.54 -6.22 -16.26
C THR A 567 5.83 -5.41 -16.18
N LEU A 568 5.95 -4.56 -15.15
CA LEU A 568 7.19 -3.94 -14.71
C LEU A 568 7.70 -4.73 -13.50
N TYR A 569 8.73 -5.54 -13.73
CA TYR A 569 9.42 -6.32 -12.69
C TYR A 569 10.61 -5.55 -12.17
N MET A 570 10.64 -5.29 -10.85
CA MET A 570 11.76 -4.73 -10.13
C MET A 570 12.30 -5.81 -9.18
N GLY A 571 13.49 -6.33 -9.48
CA GLY A 571 14.16 -7.35 -8.66
C GLY A 571 14.81 -6.79 -7.40
N ALA A 572 15.32 -7.68 -6.55
CA ALA A 572 15.94 -7.31 -5.28
C ALA A 572 17.10 -6.32 -5.45
N GLY A 573 17.06 -5.24 -4.67
CA GLY A 573 18.07 -4.18 -4.65
C GLY A 573 18.07 -3.28 -5.89
N THR A 574 16.99 -3.26 -6.66
CA THR A 574 16.83 -2.36 -7.81
C THR A 574 16.15 -1.04 -7.42
N THR A 575 16.43 0.00 -8.19
CA THR A 575 15.79 1.31 -8.03
C THR A 575 15.03 1.70 -9.30
N LEU A 576 13.78 2.13 -9.13
CA LEU A 576 13.00 2.83 -10.15
C LEU A 576 12.99 4.33 -9.82
N GLU A 577 13.66 5.15 -10.62
CA GLU A 577 13.67 6.62 -10.46
C GLU A 577 12.64 7.25 -11.41
N ILE A 578 11.65 7.95 -10.87
CA ILE A 578 10.62 8.64 -11.64
C ILE A 578 10.98 10.11 -11.75
N GLN A 579 11.78 10.50 -12.75
CA GLN A 579 12.25 11.89 -12.92
C GLN A 579 11.23 12.80 -13.64
N SER A 580 10.18 12.21 -14.24
CA SER A 580 9.06 12.92 -14.86
C SER A 580 7.73 12.30 -14.43
N THR A 581 6.65 13.08 -14.41
CA THR A 581 5.35 12.57 -13.95
C THR A 581 4.84 11.49 -14.89
N VAL A 582 4.60 10.30 -14.35
CA VAL A 582 4.25 9.08 -15.10
C VAL A 582 2.91 8.54 -14.64
N ALA A 583 2.13 8.05 -15.59
CA ALA A 583 0.90 7.30 -15.36
C ALA A 583 1.02 5.91 -16.02
N THR A 584 0.70 4.84 -15.29
CA THR A 584 0.75 3.49 -15.87
C THR A 584 -0.23 2.51 -15.22
N ASN A 585 -0.89 1.67 -16.02
CA ASN A 585 -1.71 0.54 -15.53
C ASN A 585 -0.97 -0.81 -15.55
N ARG A 586 0.33 -0.81 -15.88
CA ARG A 586 1.15 -2.02 -15.94
C ARG A 586 1.09 -2.74 -14.60
N VAL A 587 1.18 -4.06 -14.62
CA VAL A 587 1.39 -4.79 -13.37
C VAL A 587 2.74 -4.33 -12.80
N LEU A 588 2.75 -3.85 -11.56
CA LEU A 588 3.98 -3.45 -10.88
C LEU A 588 4.37 -4.55 -9.91
N SER A 589 5.45 -5.26 -10.20
CA SER A 589 5.97 -6.35 -9.35
C SER A 589 7.26 -5.90 -8.68
N LEU A 590 7.22 -5.72 -7.36
CA LEU A 590 8.34 -5.22 -6.57
C LEU A 590 8.84 -6.34 -5.66
N THR A 591 10.12 -6.68 -5.80
CA THR A 591 10.81 -7.64 -4.93
C THR A 591 11.98 -6.93 -4.27
N ASP A 592 11.92 -6.65 -2.96
CA ASP A 592 12.99 -5.93 -2.22
C ASP A 592 13.55 -4.69 -2.97
N ALA A 593 12.66 -3.84 -3.49
CA ALA A 593 12.97 -2.79 -4.46
C ALA A 593 12.65 -1.37 -3.94
N THR A 594 13.33 -0.37 -4.50
CA THR A 594 13.14 1.05 -4.20
C THR A 594 12.44 1.77 -5.35
N VAL A 595 11.47 2.64 -5.05
CA VAL A 595 10.92 3.62 -5.99
C VAL A 595 11.25 5.02 -5.47
N ASP A 596 12.00 5.78 -6.25
CA ASP A 596 12.38 7.15 -5.95
C ASP A 596 11.54 8.13 -6.78
N VAL A 597 10.89 9.08 -6.11
CA VAL A 597 10.10 10.12 -6.77
C VAL A 597 10.56 11.49 -6.24
N PRO A 598 11.21 12.33 -7.06
CA PRO A 598 11.78 13.61 -6.66
C PRO A 598 10.70 14.68 -6.48
N THR A 599 11.11 15.87 -6.01
CA THR A 599 10.22 17.01 -5.75
C THR A 599 9.41 17.39 -7.00
N ASP A 600 8.15 17.75 -6.82
CA ASP A 600 7.22 18.19 -7.87
C ASP A 600 6.92 17.13 -8.96
N VAL A 601 7.34 15.89 -8.77
CA VAL A 601 7.03 14.75 -9.65
C VAL A 601 6.01 13.83 -8.99
N SER A 602 5.14 13.22 -9.81
CA SER A 602 4.15 12.24 -9.37
C SER A 602 4.24 10.94 -10.15
N PHE A 603 4.19 9.80 -9.45
CA PHE A 603 4.03 8.49 -10.05
C PHE A 603 2.63 7.96 -9.79
N TYR A 604 1.80 7.89 -10.83
CA TYR A 604 0.45 7.35 -10.78
C TYR A 604 0.45 5.91 -11.28
N HIS A 605 0.17 4.97 -10.38
CA HIS A 605 0.06 3.55 -10.71
C HIS A 605 -1.38 3.08 -10.56
N TYR A 606 -1.97 2.60 -11.65
CA TYR A 606 -3.36 2.15 -11.73
C TYR A 606 -3.50 0.64 -11.85
N GLY A 607 -2.37 -0.05 -12.06
CA GLY A 607 -2.32 -1.48 -12.33
C GLY A 607 -2.40 -2.34 -11.09
N LYS A 608 -2.31 -3.66 -11.29
CA LYS A 608 -2.13 -4.61 -10.19
C LYS A 608 -0.73 -4.40 -9.57
N LEU A 609 -0.67 -4.26 -8.24
CA LEU A 609 0.58 -4.30 -7.48
C LEU A 609 0.87 -5.75 -7.02
N ILE A 610 2.13 -6.17 -7.11
CA ILE A 610 2.62 -7.44 -6.57
C ILE A 610 3.79 -7.11 -5.67
N LEU A 611 3.69 -7.50 -4.39
CA LEU A 611 4.74 -7.27 -3.40
C LEU A 611 5.38 -8.60 -2.99
N ASP A 612 6.71 -8.63 -3.02
CA ASP A 612 7.53 -9.72 -2.51
C ASP A 612 8.65 -9.12 -1.66
N GLY A 613 8.70 -9.42 -0.36
CA GLY A 613 9.63 -8.72 0.56
C GLY A 613 9.27 -7.25 0.83
N THR A 614 10.27 -6.37 0.89
CA THR A 614 10.13 -4.95 1.28
C THR A 614 10.11 -4.01 0.07
N PHE A 615 9.10 -3.16 -0.03
CA PHE A 615 9.07 -2.03 -0.97
C PHE A 615 9.46 -0.74 -0.24
N THR A 616 10.45 0.00 -0.74
CA THR A 616 10.85 1.30 -0.19
C THR A 616 10.51 2.46 -1.14
N LYS A 617 9.76 3.44 -0.66
CA LYS A 617 9.52 4.72 -1.33
C LYS A 617 10.48 5.79 -0.80
N THR A 618 11.23 6.41 -1.70
CA THR A 618 12.13 7.53 -1.41
C THR A 618 11.79 8.75 -2.26
N GLY A 619 12.44 9.89 -1.95
CA GLY A 619 12.26 11.17 -2.63
C GLY A 619 10.97 11.89 -2.22
N PRO A 620 10.94 13.22 -2.25
CA PRO A 620 9.86 14.01 -1.66
C PRO A 620 8.57 14.08 -2.50
N GLY A 621 8.56 13.50 -3.70
CA GLY A 621 7.41 13.48 -4.61
C GLY A 621 6.30 12.52 -4.21
N LEU A 622 5.21 12.56 -4.97
CA LEU A 622 4.01 11.75 -4.76
C LEU A 622 4.11 10.42 -5.50
N MET A 623 3.90 9.31 -4.82
CA MET A 623 3.51 8.05 -5.45
C MET A 623 2.06 7.76 -5.08
N LYS A 624 1.20 7.61 -6.08
CA LYS A 624 -0.23 7.38 -5.90
C LYS A 624 -0.60 6.02 -6.47
N LEU A 625 -1.19 5.19 -5.61
CA LEU A 625 -1.65 3.84 -5.93
C LEU A 625 -3.18 3.86 -6.07
N SER A 626 -3.67 3.51 -7.26
CA SER A 626 -5.07 3.67 -7.68
C SER A 626 -5.57 2.48 -8.52
N GLY A 627 -5.75 1.29 -7.95
CA GLY A 627 -6.18 0.09 -8.68
C GLY A 627 -7.16 -0.78 -7.88
N TYR A 628 -8.25 -1.23 -8.49
CA TYR A 628 -9.29 -2.03 -7.82
C TYR A 628 -8.93 -3.53 -7.74
N GLY A 629 -8.94 -4.10 -6.54
CA GLY A 629 -9.43 -5.47 -6.33
C GLY A 629 -8.52 -6.66 -6.70
N GLY A 630 -7.20 -6.51 -6.85
CA GLY A 630 -6.36 -7.63 -7.31
C GLY A 630 -4.88 -7.64 -6.94
N SER A 631 -4.40 -6.71 -6.09
CA SER A 631 -3.03 -6.75 -5.55
C SER A 631 -2.78 -8.11 -4.88
N THR A 632 -1.56 -8.64 -4.91
CA THR A 632 -1.25 -9.93 -4.26
C THR A 632 0.13 -9.86 -3.64
N THR A 633 0.26 -10.35 -2.41
CA THR A 633 1.54 -10.71 -1.81
C THR A 633 1.96 -12.08 -2.32
N SER A 634 3.26 -12.31 -2.52
CA SER A 634 3.79 -13.67 -2.65
C SER A 634 3.50 -14.41 -1.33
N GLY A 635 3.44 -15.74 -1.29
CA GLY A 635 3.07 -16.50 -0.07
C GLY A 635 4.07 -16.42 1.11
N ALA A 636 4.82 -15.33 1.27
CA ALA A 636 5.76 -15.11 2.37
C ALA A 636 5.06 -14.60 3.64
N ASP A 637 5.61 -14.93 4.80
CA ASP A 637 4.99 -14.68 6.11
C ASP A 637 4.95 -13.18 6.52
N SER A 638 5.63 -12.28 5.79
CA SER A 638 5.63 -10.83 6.04
C SER A 638 6.04 -10.00 4.81
N HIS A 639 5.25 -8.98 4.48
CA HIS A 639 5.57 -7.96 3.47
C HIS A 639 5.54 -6.58 4.11
N GLU A 640 6.47 -5.70 3.73
CA GLU A 640 6.56 -4.35 4.30
C GLU A 640 6.63 -3.29 3.20
N ILE A 641 5.86 -2.22 3.38
CA ILE A 641 6.04 -0.96 2.67
C ILE A 641 6.74 0.02 3.60
N VAL A 642 7.83 0.62 3.17
CA VAL A 642 8.54 1.65 3.92
C VAL A 642 8.54 2.94 3.11
N VAL A 643 8.09 4.04 3.72
CA VAL A 643 8.14 5.39 3.13
C VAL A 643 9.16 6.20 3.91
N GLU A 644 10.32 6.42 3.31
CA GLU A 644 11.42 7.17 3.93
C GLU A 644 11.30 8.67 3.64
N ASP A 645 10.70 9.05 2.50
CA ASP A 645 10.46 10.44 2.11
C ASP A 645 9.28 10.58 1.13
N GLY A 646 8.67 11.77 1.10
CA GLY A 646 7.54 12.11 0.25
C GLY A 646 6.25 11.41 0.63
N VAL A 647 5.30 11.37 -0.30
CA VAL A 647 3.95 10.84 -0.04
C VAL A 647 3.74 9.54 -0.81
N LEU A 648 3.32 8.50 -0.11
CA LEU A 648 2.66 7.33 -0.71
C LEU A 648 1.17 7.40 -0.40
N ASP A 649 0.35 7.62 -1.43
CA ASP A 649 -1.09 7.84 -1.32
C ASP A 649 -1.89 6.63 -1.84
N PHE A 650 -2.75 6.08 -0.99
CA PHE A 650 -3.72 5.04 -1.33
C PHE A 650 -5.10 5.68 -1.57
N SER A 651 -5.53 5.73 -2.83
CA SER A 651 -6.65 6.58 -3.26
C SER A 651 -7.85 5.85 -3.86
N THR A 652 -7.86 4.53 -3.91
CA THR A 652 -9.02 3.65 -4.22
C THR A 652 -8.77 2.27 -3.59
N ASP A 653 -9.75 1.36 -3.55
CA ASP A 653 -9.71 -0.01 -2.94
C ASP A 653 -8.54 -0.91 -3.45
N MET A 654 -7.30 -0.59 -3.06
CA MET A 654 -6.06 -1.22 -3.53
C MET A 654 -5.95 -2.70 -3.14
N PHE A 655 -6.58 -3.10 -2.04
CA PHE A 655 -6.41 -4.41 -1.45
C PHE A 655 -7.74 -5.16 -1.34
N ASN A 656 -7.84 -6.30 -2.03
CA ASN A 656 -8.98 -7.22 -1.95
C ASN A 656 -8.81 -8.20 -0.75
N GLN A 657 -9.90 -8.84 -0.34
CA GLN A 657 -10.04 -9.75 0.81
C GLN A 657 -8.95 -10.84 0.93
N THR A 658 -8.25 -11.19 -0.15
CA THR A 658 -7.27 -12.28 -0.18
C THR A 658 -5.84 -11.87 0.20
N VAL A 659 -5.50 -10.57 0.20
CA VAL A 659 -4.10 -10.09 0.40
C VAL A 659 -3.71 -9.98 1.87
N PHE A 660 -4.70 -9.90 2.77
CA PHE A 660 -4.48 -9.80 4.21
C PHE A 660 -4.56 -11.16 4.93
N ASN A 661 -4.39 -12.26 4.21
CA ASN A 661 -4.08 -13.55 4.83
C ASN A 661 -2.60 -13.65 5.26
N THR A 662 -1.76 -12.68 4.84
CA THR A 662 -0.34 -12.51 5.23
C THR A 662 -0.14 -11.20 6.01
N ARG A 663 0.81 -11.16 6.96
CA ARG A 663 1.08 -9.98 7.80
C ARG A 663 1.58 -8.80 6.93
N PHE A 664 0.78 -7.75 6.79
CA PHE A 664 1.13 -6.56 6.00
C PHE A 664 1.59 -5.42 6.93
N PHE A 665 2.75 -4.84 6.67
CA PHE A 665 3.28 -3.70 7.44
C PHE A 665 3.45 -2.50 6.52
N ALA A 666 3.08 -1.31 6.99
CA ALA A 666 3.42 -0.07 6.32
C ALA A 666 4.02 0.91 7.33
N THR A 667 5.26 1.33 7.09
CA THR A 667 6.05 2.17 7.99
C THR A 667 6.40 3.50 7.31
N ALA A 668 6.04 4.63 7.92
CA ALA A 668 6.51 5.96 7.53
C ALA A 668 7.65 6.40 8.47
N ARG A 669 8.75 6.92 7.92
CA ARG A 669 9.91 7.41 8.66
C ARG A 669 10.29 8.82 8.24
N GLY A 670 10.96 9.59 9.10
CA GLY A 670 11.55 10.87 8.70
C GLY A 670 10.50 11.83 8.14
N SER A 671 10.66 12.25 6.88
CA SER A 671 9.69 13.09 6.15
C SER A 671 8.66 12.30 5.34
N GLY A 672 8.70 10.97 5.40
CA GLY A 672 7.77 10.07 4.72
C GLY A 672 6.34 10.19 5.25
N VAL A 673 5.39 10.11 4.33
CA VAL A 673 3.95 10.19 4.60
C VAL A 673 3.22 9.02 3.97
N LEU A 674 2.53 8.22 4.81
CA LEU A 674 1.56 7.24 4.39
C LEU A 674 0.17 7.88 4.40
N ARG A 675 -0.41 8.13 3.22
CA ARG A 675 -1.70 8.83 3.08
C ARG A 675 -2.80 7.89 2.62
N ALA A 676 -3.98 7.98 3.24
CA ALA A 676 -5.23 7.49 2.67
C ALA A 676 -6.15 8.65 2.30
N SER A 677 -6.32 8.85 0.99
CA SER A 677 -7.15 9.92 0.41
C SER A 677 -8.52 9.48 -0.07
N ALA A 678 -8.86 8.20 0.07
CA ALA A 678 -10.18 7.66 -0.29
C ALA A 678 -10.84 6.87 0.85
N TYR A 679 -12.16 6.71 0.73
CA TYR A 679 -13.09 6.13 1.71
C TYR A 679 -12.65 4.78 2.30
N SER A 680 -11.77 4.07 1.59
CA SER A 680 -11.26 2.74 1.89
C SER A 680 -9.80 2.56 1.47
N GLY A 681 -8.99 3.63 1.50
CA GLY A 681 -7.59 3.60 1.03
C GLY A 681 -6.72 2.51 1.69
N PHE A 682 -7.02 2.11 2.93
CA PHE A 682 -6.35 1.01 3.64
C PHE A 682 -7.15 -0.32 3.64
N GLY A 683 -8.24 -0.42 2.85
CA GLY A 683 -9.15 -1.57 2.73
C GLY A 683 -10.30 -1.53 3.74
N GLY A 684 -11.57 -1.47 3.28
CA GLY A 684 -12.68 -1.13 4.20
C GLY A 684 -14.07 -1.74 4.00
N ASP A 685 -14.51 -2.17 2.81
CA ASP A 685 -15.96 -2.45 2.64
C ASP A 685 -16.39 -3.92 2.86
N TYR A 686 -15.46 -4.86 3.10
CA TYR A 686 -15.79 -6.30 3.19
C TYR A 686 -14.89 -7.14 4.11
N ILE A 687 -14.35 -6.57 5.18
CA ILE A 687 -13.52 -7.29 6.19
C ILE A 687 -14.41 -7.76 7.36
N GLU A 688 -15.50 -8.47 7.08
CA GLU A 688 -16.39 -9.00 8.14
C GLU A 688 -15.97 -10.39 8.64
N TYR A 689 -15.04 -11.11 7.99
CA TYR A 689 -14.88 -12.56 8.23
C TYR A 689 -13.46 -13.17 8.27
N VAL A 690 -12.34 -12.42 8.26
CA VAL A 690 -11.00 -13.06 8.35
C VAL A 690 -10.05 -12.32 9.32
N PRO A 691 -9.42 -13.03 10.28
CA PRO A 691 -8.54 -12.43 11.28
C PRO A 691 -7.06 -12.54 10.87
N THR A 692 -6.44 -11.50 10.30
CA THR A 692 -4.97 -11.30 10.41
C THR A 692 -4.46 -9.92 9.95
N ILE A 693 -3.91 -9.18 10.94
CA ILE A 693 -2.69 -8.35 10.99
C ILE A 693 -2.37 -7.42 9.80
N GLY A 694 -2.61 -6.13 9.99
CA GLY A 694 -1.77 -5.07 9.42
C GLY A 694 -1.47 -3.96 10.44
N GLN A 695 -0.19 -3.63 10.65
CA GLN A 695 0.23 -2.50 11.48
C GLN A 695 0.60 -1.33 10.56
N LEU A 696 -0.04 -0.18 10.77
CA LEU A 696 0.49 1.08 10.25
C LEU A 696 1.43 1.64 11.31
N ARG A 697 2.66 1.97 10.93
CA ARG A 697 3.66 2.54 11.82
C ARG A 697 4.12 3.89 11.29
N ALA A 698 4.29 4.82 12.20
CA ALA A 698 5.06 6.04 11.94
C ALA A 698 6.14 6.14 13.01
N GLU A 699 7.38 6.38 12.61
CA GLU A 699 8.52 6.51 13.51
C GLU A 699 9.46 7.63 13.05
N ASP A 700 10.29 8.14 13.96
CA ASP A 700 11.36 9.10 13.65
C ASP A 700 10.88 10.34 12.86
N GLY A 701 9.73 10.90 13.23
CA GLY A 701 9.11 12.06 12.58
C GLY A 701 8.14 11.75 11.44
N GLY A 702 8.05 10.50 11.00
CA GLY A 702 7.16 10.06 9.92
C GLY A 702 5.68 10.37 10.19
N THR A 703 4.85 10.35 9.14
CA THR A 703 3.44 10.73 9.24
C THR A 703 2.50 9.68 8.64
N ILE A 704 1.42 9.36 9.35
CA ILE A 704 0.23 8.71 8.78
C ILE A 704 -0.85 9.78 8.61
N GLU A 705 -1.41 9.91 7.41
CA GLU A 705 -2.37 10.95 7.05
C GLU A 705 -3.68 10.35 6.51
N VAL A 706 -4.81 10.78 7.06
CA VAL A 706 -6.16 10.39 6.66
C VAL A 706 -6.92 11.63 6.22
N THR A 707 -7.15 11.80 4.92
CA THR A 707 -7.72 13.04 4.35
C THR A 707 -9.17 12.92 3.91
N SER A 708 -9.69 11.70 3.78
CA SER A 708 -11.10 11.46 3.44
C SER A 708 -11.87 10.87 4.61
N ALA A 709 -13.20 10.89 4.53
CA ALA A 709 -14.01 10.20 5.52
C ALA A 709 -13.78 8.68 5.36
N ILE A 710 -13.12 8.04 6.32
CA ILE A 710 -12.87 6.60 6.31
C ILE A 710 -13.87 5.94 7.26
N GLN A 711 -14.72 5.06 6.71
CA GLN A 711 -15.76 4.38 7.50
C GLN A 711 -15.20 3.24 8.39
N TYR A 712 -13.97 2.80 8.12
CA TYR A 712 -13.29 1.72 8.85
C TYR A 712 -11.77 1.96 8.86
N PHE A 713 -11.30 2.73 9.84
CA PHE A 713 -9.85 2.82 10.10
C PHE A 713 -9.34 1.43 10.51
N PRO A 714 -8.14 0.97 10.06
CA PRO A 714 -7.72 -0.42 10.20
C PRO A 714 -7.91 -0.96 11.63
N VAL A 715 -8.60 -2.10 11.72
CA VAL A 715 -8.94 -2.80 12.96
C VAL A 715 -8.47 -4.24 12.91
N GLY A 716 -7.94 -4.73 14.04
CA GLY A 716 -7.73 -6.16 14.26
C GLY A 716 -8.79 -6.74 15.19
N THR A 717 -9.06 -8.03 15.03
CA THR A 717 -9.86 -8.83 15.98
C THR A 717 -9.01 -9.25 17.17
N VAL A 718 -9.54 -9.10 18.39
CA VAL A 718 -8.96 -9.68 19.59
C VAL A 718 -9.52 -11.09 19.76
N THR A 719 -8.67 -12.11 19.67
CA THR A 719 -9.00 -13.43 20.26
C THR A 719 -8.13 -13.66 21.48
N ASN A 720 -8.77 -14.15 22.53
CA ASN A 720 -8.31 -14.27 23.90
C ASN A 720 -7.27 -15.41 24.12
N ASP A 721 -6.53 -15.25 25.22
CA ASP A 721 -5.64 -16.20 25.92
C ASP A 721 -4.23 -16.51 25.37
N GLU A 722 -3.82 -16.00 24.21
CA GLU A 722 -2.41 -16.09 23.75
C GLU A 722 -1.70 -14.73 23.51
N GLY A 723 -2.30 -13.61 23.93
CA GLY A 723 -1.60 -12.33 23.94
C GLY A 723 -1.22 -11.78 22.56
N VAL A 724 -1.89 -12.19 21.48
CA VAL A 724 -1.69 -11.58 20.16
C VAL A 724 -3.03 -11.24 19.52
N ALA A 725 -3.33 -9.95 19.54
CA ALA A 725 -4.15 -9.30 18.54
C ALA A 725 -3.75 -7.84 18.51
N GLN A 726 -3.66 -7.23 17.31
CA GLN A 726 -4.11 -5.86 17.03
C GLN A 726 -3.69 -5.42 15.62
N GLY A 727 -4.66 -5.03 14.80
CA GLY A 727 -4.45 -3.96 13.84
C GLY A 727 -4.25 -2.69 14.67
N ARG A 728 -3.05 -2.14 14.60
CA ARG A 728 -2.53 -1.10 15.50
C ARG A 728 -1.97 0.02 14.64
N VAL A 729 -2.27 1.26 15.01
CA VAL A 729 -1.42 2.38 14.59
C VAL A 729 -0.35 2.54 15.65
N VAL A 730 0.91 2.43 15.26
CA VAL A 730 2.06 2.57 16.16
C VAL A 730 2.77 3.87 15.85
N LEU A 731 2.92 4.73 16.86
CA LEU A 731 3.65 5.99 16.76
C LEU A 731 4.92 5.92 17.63
N ARG A 732 6.06 6.35 17.09
CA ARG A 732 7.30 6.49 17.86
C ARG A 732 7.97 7.82 17.51
N GLY A 733 7.67 8.87 18.26
CA GLY A 733 8.12 10.23 17.95
C GLY A 733 7.63 10.70 16.58
N ALA A 734 6.37 10.40 16.28
CA ALA A 734 5.81 10.51 14.93
C ALA A 734 4.38 11.09 14.94
N ASN A 735 3.81 11.28 13.75
CA ASN A 735 2.58 12.03 13.55
C ASN A 735 1.43 11.17 13.00
N LEU A 736 0.23 11.39 13.53
CA LEU A 736 -1.03 10.94 12.94
C LEU A 736 -1.91 12.17 12.64
N VAL A 737 -2.28 12.36 11.38
CA VAL A 737 -3.04 13.51 10.91
C VAL A 737 -4.40 13.07 10.40
N LEU A 738 -5.48 13.54 11.03
CA LEU A 738 -6.85 13.13 10.76
C LEU A 738 -7.67 14.33 10.26
N THR A 739 -7.65 14.61 8.97
CA THR A 739 -8.42 15.73 8.39
C THR A 739 -9.80 15.31 7.87
N GLY A 740 -9.99 14.02 7.57
CA GLY A 740 -11.29 13.42 7.25
C GLY A 740 -12.04 12.87 8.46
N GLN A 741 -13.37 12.72 8.36
CA GLN A 741 -14.15 12.05 9.40
C GLN A 741 -13.75 10.57 9.52
N THR A 742 -13.06 10.22 10.60
CA THR A 742 -12.63 8.84 10.85
C THR A 742 -13.58 8.19 11.82
N GLU A 743 -14.33 7.17 11.39
CA GLU A 743 -15.23 6.40 12.26
C GLU A 743 -14.53 5.15 12.84
N THR A 744 -14.77 4.87 14.13
CA THR A 744 -14.44 3.57 14.73
C THR A 744 -15.30 2.46 14.11
N SER A 745 -14.73 1.26 13.89
CA SER A 745 -15.41 0.15 13.19
C SER A 745 -16.71 -0.33 13.85
N ARG A 746 -17.55 -1.06 13.09
CA ARG A 746 -18.79 -1.71 13.57
C ARG A 746 -18.47 -3.12 14.06
N ALA A 747 -18.67 -3.40 15.34
CA ALA A 747 -18.73 -4.77 15.85
C ALA A 747 -20.14 -5.33 15.62
N ASP A 748 -20.36 -6.08 14.53
CA ASP A 748 -21.59 -6.87 14.38
C ASP A 748 -21.41 -8.29 14.95
N GLY A 749 -20.92 -8.36 16.19
CA GLY A 749 -20.69 -9.64 16.85
C GLY A 749 -20.51 -9.46 18.36
N THR A 750 -21.53 -9.84 19.11
CA THR A 750 -21.30 -10.23 20.51
C THR A 750 -20.50 -11.52 20.46
N ALA A 751 -19.27 -11.53 20.99
CA ALA A 751 -18.60 -12.78 21.28
C ALA A 751 -19.52 -13.61 22.19
N ALA A 752 -19.61 -14.92 21.94
CA ALA A 752 -20.53 -15.81 22.65
C ALA A 752 -20.30 -15.89 24.18
N ASP A 753 -19.24 -15.27 24.69
CA ASP A 753 -18.87 -15.18 26.10
C ASP A 753 -19.16 -13.81 26.76
N GLY A 754 -19.66 -12.83 26.00
CA GLY A 754 -19.97 -11.49 26.53
C GLY A 754 -18.75 -10.57 26.70
N THR A 755 -17.60 -10.89 26.10
CA THR A 755 -16.45 -9.98 26.04
C THR A 755 -16.46 -9.16 24.72
N ASP A 756 -16.27 -7.84 24.81
CA ASP A 756 -16.15 -6.94 23.65
C ASP A 756 -14.89 -7.29 22.84
N ALA A 757 -15.02 -7.88 21.64
CA ALA A 757 -13.92 -8.54 20.94
C ALA A 757 -13.26 -7.76 19.78
N THR A 758 -13.59 -6.50 19.55
CA THR A 758 -12.89 -5.63 18.56
C THR A 758 -12.76 -4.22 19.13
N ARG A 759 -11.56 -3.61 19.07
CA ARG A 759 -11.31 -2.20 19.42
C ARG A 759 -10.28 -1.61 18.45
N THR A 760 -10.45 -0.33 18.09
CA THR A 760 -9.39 0.43 17.42
C THR A 760 -8.37 0.89 18.46
N VAL A 761 -7.11 0.51 18.29
CA VAL A 761 -6.00 0.86 19.20
C VAL A 761 -4.99 1.74 18.47
N ILE A 762 -4.78 2.94 18.99
CA ILE A 762 -3.62 3.78 18.65
C ILE A 762 -2.62 3.59 19.78
N SER A 763 -1.38 3.26 19.47
CA SER A 763 -0.35 3.04 20.49
C SER A 763 0.87 3.89 20.24
N THR A 764 1.58 4.25 21.31
CA THR A 764 2.94 4.78 21.22
C THR A 764 3.97 3.75 21.65
N GLU A 765 5.18 3.91 21.14
CA GLU A 765 6.39 3.30 21.69
C GLU A 765 7.28 4.37 22.31
N ALA A 766 8.09 3.97 23.30
CA ALA A 766 9.03 4.86 23.98
C ALA A 766 9.96 5.58 22.98
N SER A 767 10.07 6.90 23.14
CA SER A 767 10.77 7.79 22.22
C SER A 767 11.28 9.04 22.94
N ASP A 768 12.43 9.57 22.50
CA ASP A 768 12.97 10.86 22.97
C ASP A 768 12.21 12.08 22.38
N VAL A 769 11.17 11.82 21.58
CA VAL A 769 10.30 12.82 20.95
C VAL A 769 8.84 12.41 21.17
N THR A 770 8.01 13.37 21.57
CA THR A 770 6.56 13.21 21.73
C THR A 770 5.87 12.83 20.42
N SER A 771 5.02 11.81 20.44
CA SER A 771 4.15 11.48 19.30
C SER A 771 2.94 12.41 19.27
N LYS A 772 2.44 12.77 18.07
CA LYS A 772 1.37 13.76 17.92
C LYS A 772 0.18 13.25 17.10
N ILE A 773 -1.03 13.58 17.54
CA ILE A 773 -2.28 13.37 16.80
C ILE A 773 -2.92 14.73 16.55
N THR A 774 -3.25 15.04 15.29
CA THR A 774 -3.88 16.32 14.91
C THR A 774 -5.18 16.11 14.12
N GLY A 775 -6.11 17.07 14.19
CA GLY A 775 -7.31 17.12 13.33
C GLY A 775 -8.63 16.74 14.03
N LEU A 776 -9.49 15.95 13.37
CA LEU A 776 -10.82 15.55 13.87
C LEU A 776 -10.93 14.02 13.96
N TYR A 777 -11.18 13.51 15.16
CA TYR A 777 -11.35 12.08 15.42
C TYR A 777 -12.77 11.79 15.96
N VAL A 778 -13.55 10.97 15.23
CA VAL A 778 -14.97 10.77 15.51
C VAL A 778 -15.27 9.35 16.03
N VAL A 779 -15.56 9.25 17.32
CA VAL A 779 -15.77 8.04 18.10
C VAL A 779 -17.27 7.68 18.16
N ASN A 780 -17.81 7.17 17.06
CA ASN A 780 -19.26 6.96 16.89
C ASN A 780 -19.78 5.55 17.24
N ARG A 781 -18.93 4.53 17.32
CA ARG A 781 -19.39 3.12 17.43
C ARG A 781 -18.83 2.35 18.64
N GLN A 782 -17.63 2.65 19.11
CA GLN A 782 -16.99 2.03 20.28
C GLN A 782 -15.98 3.00 20.93
N HIS A 783 -15.47 2.70 22.13
CA HIS A 783 -14.44 3.52 22.78
C HIS A 783 -13.15 3.54 21.95
N ALA A 784 -12.51 4.70 21.86
CA ALA A 784 -11.15 4.83 21.32
C ALA A 784 -10.13 4.38 22.37
N VAL A 785 -9.17 3.54 22.00
CA VAL A 785 -8.10 3.08 22.92
C VAL A 785 -6.77 3.72 22.52
N PHE A 786 -6.12 4.37 23.48
CA PHE A 786 -4.75 4.87 23.38
C PHE A 786 -3.87 4.05 24.32
N ASP A 787 -2.95 3.24 23.79
CA ASP A 787 -1.97 2.47 24.55
C ASP A 787 -0.62 3.19 24.51
N VAL A 788 -0.30 3.97 25.54
CA VAL A 788 0.85 4.89 25.52
C VAL A 788 1.96 4.32 26.39
N ALA A 789 3.09 3.99 25.75
CA ALA A 789 4.30 3.54 26.41
C ALA A 789 5.03 4.71 27.06
N ASP A 790 5.65 4.44 28.21
CA ASP A 790 6.47 5.38 28.97
C ASP A 790 7.82 5.63 28.29
N GLY A 791 8.14 6.90 28.07
CA GLY A 791 9.35 7.38 27.42
C GLY A 791 10.04 8.50 28.23
N PRO A 792 11.26 8.91 27.84
CA PRO A 792 12.03 9.90 28.59
C PRO A 792 11.56 11.35 28.39
N VAL A 793 10.43 11.57 27.71
CA VAL A 793 9.86 12.88 27.41
C VAL A 793 8.73 13.20 28.38
N GLY A 794 8.46 14.49 28.63
CA GLY A 794 7.38 14.89 29.54
C GLY A 794 5.96 14.59 29.02
N TYR A 795 5.79 14.28 27.74
CA TYR A 795 4.53 13.72 27.20
C TYR A 795 4.87 12.73 26.09
N ASP A 796 4.42 11.49 26.19
CA ASP A 796 4.66 10.45 25.17
C ASP A 796 3.68 10.56 24.00
N LEU A 797 2.47 11.05 24.27
CA LEU A 797 1.44 11.32 23.28
C LEU A 797 0.77 12.68 23.49
N GLU A 798 0.84 13.55 22.50
CA GLU A 798 0.09 14.80 22.43
C GLU A 798 -1.10 14.65 21.45
N VAL A 799 -2.31 14.92 21.93
CA VAL A 799 -3.53 14.90 21.13
C VAL A 799 -4.04 16.33 20.94
N ASP A 800 -3.63 16.90 19.81
CA ASP A 800 -4.06 18.16 19.21
C ASP A 800 -5.21 17.93 18.22
N ALA A 801 -6.16 17.09 18.61
CA ALA A 801 -7.31 16.72 17.79
C ALA A 801 -8.61 16.83 18.57
N LEU A 802 -9.69 17.25 17.91
CA LEU A 802 -11.03 17.18 18.49
C LEU A 802 -11.49 15.73 18.50
N VAL A 803 -11.61 15.12 19.69
CA VAL A 803 -12.23 13.81 19.86
C VAL A 803 -13.71 14.00 20.18
N ALA A 804 -14.59 13.52 19.29
CA ALA A 804 -16.04 13.70 19.40
C ALA A 804 -16.81 12.40 19.14
N GLY A 805 -18.01 12.21 19.71
CA GLY A 805 -18.88 11.07 19.35
C GLY A 805 -19.65 10.45 20.51
N ALA A 806 -20.38 9.36 20.23
CA ALA A 806 -21.29 8.67 21.16
C ALA A 806 -20.59 7.79 22.22
N TYR A 807 -19.27 7.65 22.12
CA TYR A 807 -18.44 6.76 22.96
C TYR A 807 -17.20 7.51 23.50
N GLY A 808 -16.66 7.03 24.63
CA GLY A 808 -15.54 7.66 25.33
C GLY A 808 -14.15 7.20 24.89
N ILE A 809 -13.13 7.60 25.66
CA ILE A 809 -11.73 7.23 25.47
C ILE A 809 -11.30 6.25 26.56
N ILE A 810 -10.39 5.34 26.22
CA ILE A 810 -9.63 4.50 27.15
C ILE A 810 -8.16 4.83 26.90
N LYS A 811 -7.45 5.21 27.96
CA LYS A 811 -5.99 5.27 27.99
C LYS A 811 -5.50 4.01 28.69
N GLU A 812 -4.47 3.38 28.14
CA GLU A 812 -3.73 2.21 28.63
C GLU A 812 -2.22 2.52 28.57
N GLY A 813 -1.40 1.74 29.27
CA GLY A 813 0.05 1.95 29.36
C GLY A 813 0.47 3.03 30.36
N ASP A 814 1.74 3.02 30.73
CA ASP A 814 2.30 3.85 31.82
C ASP A 814 2.72 5.25 31.37
N GLY A 815 2.86 5.49 30.06
CA GLY A 815 3.32 6.78 29.52
C GLY A 815 2.32 7.92 29.60
N GLU A 816 2.82 9.14 29.52
CA GLU A 816 2.07 10.38 29.75
C GLU A 816 1.33 10.84 28.48
N MET A 817 0.07 11.26 28.63
CA MET A 817 -0.78 11.70 27.52
C MET A 817 -1.32 13.12 27.74
N LEU A 818 -1.11 14.00 26.77
CA LEU A 818 -1.54 15.39 26.77
C LEU A 818 -2.73 15.62 25.85
N PHE A 819 -3.78 16.29 26.32
CA PHE A 819 -4.87 16.78 25.45
C PHE A 819 -4.83 18.30 25.36
N LEU A 820 -4.82 18.85 24.14
CA LEU A 820 -4.75 20.30 23.91
C LEU A 820 -6.11 20.95 23.62
N TYR A 821 -7.12 20.18 23.21
CA TYR A 821 -8.48 20.67 22.93
C TYR A 821 -9.52 20.18 23.95
N PRO A 822 -10.56 20.98 24.26
CA PRO A 822 -11.76 20.50 24.91
C PRO A 822 -12.43 19.42 24.05
N ASN A 823 -12.58 18.22 24.59
CA ASN A 823 -13.23 17.12 23.88
C ASN A 823 -14.74 17.09 24.18
N SER A 824 -15.54 16.59 23.25
CA SER A 824 -17.01 16.50 23.40
C SER A 824 -17.46 15.07 23.16
N TYR A 825 -17.56 14.29 24.23
CA TYR A 825 -18.01 12.89 24.17
C TYR A 825 -19.48 12.74 24.61
N GLN A 826 -20.09 11.62 24.24
CA GLN A 826 -21.28 10.95 24.80
C GLN A 826 -20.82 9.51 25.19
N GLY A 827 -21.43 8.80 26.18
CA GLY A 827 -20.92 7.50 26.68
C GLY A 827 -20.16 7.47 28.04
N LYS A 828 -19.47 6.37 28.37
CA LYS A 828 -18.71 6.17 29.62
C LYS A 828 -17.21 6.24 29.33
N THR A 829 -16.48 7.16 29.97
CA THR A 829 -15.02 7.21 29.89
C THR A 829 -14.43 6.35 31.00
N THR A 830 -13.62 5.34 30.65
CA THR A 830 -12.90 4.50 31.62
C THR A 830 -11.42 4.73 31.43
N THR A 831 -10.83 5.41 32.39
CA THR A 831 -9.44 5.83 32.36
C THR A 831 -8.61 4.83 33.19
N TYR A 832 -7.63 4.15 32.57
CA TYR A 832 -6.55 3.43 33.27
C TYR A 832 -5.29 4.27 33.09
N VAL A 833 -4.89 5.06 34.08
CA VAL A 833 -3.86 6.10 33.86
C VAL A 833 -2.84 6.12 34.99
N GLN A 834 -1.59 6.46 34.65
CA GLN A 834 -0.58 7.01 35.55
C GLN A 834 -0.50 8.55 35.49
N SER A 835 -0.66 9.23 34.34
CA SER A 835 -0.98 10.69 34.24
C SER A 835 -1.75 11.10 32.95
N ILE A 836 -2.68 12.06 33.03
CA ILE A 836 -3.24 12.83 31.89
C ILE A 836 -3.18 14.32 32.28
N ASP A 837 -2.52 15.14 31.46
CA ASP A 837 -2.46 16.59 31.62
C ASP A 837 -3.31 17.30 30.54
N ASN A 838 -3.92 18.45 30.88
CA ASN A 838 -4.72 19.28 29.97
C ASN A 838 -4.41 20.78 30.19
N PRO A 839 -3.37 21.34 29.55
CA PRO A 839 -2.97 22.73 29.70
C PRO A 839 -3.65 23.60 28.64
N THR A 840 -4.61 24.42 29.04
CA THR A 840 -5.10 25.50 28.16
C THR A 840 -4.35 26.78 28.49
N ASN A 841 -3.19 27.03 27.89
CA ASN A 841 -2.61 28.38 27.91
C ASN A 841 -1.71 28.68 26.70
N ASP A 842 -2.29 28.70 25.49
CA ASP A 842 -1.66 29.34 24.34
C ASP A 842 -2.42 30.63 23.98
N ALA A 843 -1.70 31.76 24.07
CA ALA A 843 -2.21 33.10 23.81
C ALA A 843 -2.36 33.42 22.30
N ASN A 844 -2.15 32.46 21.40
CA ASN A 844 -2.14 32.68 19.94
C ASN A 844 -3.32 32.06 19.15
N PHE A 845 -4.39 31.60 19.81
CA PHE A 845 -5.52 30.97 19.11
C PHE A 845 -6.74 31.88 18.94
N ASP A 846 -7.21 32.03 17.69
CA ASP A 846 -8.35 32.85 17.28
C ASP A 846 -9.68 32.28 17.81
N GLN A 847 -10.26 32.98 18.80
CA GLN A 847 -11.47 32.58 19.52
C GLN A 847 -12.79 32.83 18.77
N THR A 848 -12.78 33.17 17.48
CA THR A 848 -13.99 33.69 16.82
C THR A 848 -14.99 32.64 16.28
N ASN A 849 -14.72 31.33 16.36
CA ASN A 849 -15.55 30.30 15.71
C ASN A 849 -15.87 29.01 16.52
N VAL A 850 -15.98 29.03 17.85
CA VAL A 850 -16.49 27.86 18.59
C VAL A 850 -17.54 28.26 19.62
N THR A 851 -18.80 27.95 19.33
CA THR A 851 -19.89 27.95 20.30
C THR A 851 -20.27 26.49 20.60
N ALA A 852 -19.53 25.76 21.45
CA ALA A 852 -19.98 24.47 21.97
C ALA A 852 -19.18 23.96 23.18
N LYS A 853 -19.84 24.04 24.34
CA LYS A 853 -19.96 23.07 25.44
C LYS A 853 -18.89 21.99 25.63
N ALA A 854 -18.34 21.99 26.84
CA ALA A 854 -17.65 20.88 27.49
C ALA A 854 -18.49 19.58 27.44
N PHE A 855 -17.83 18.44 27.20
CA PHE A 855 -18.15 17.10 27.69
C PHE A 855 -19.60 16.91 28.24
N ASP A 856 -20.55 16.55 27.39
CA ASP A 856 -21.96 16.27 27.78
C ASP A 856 -22.20 14.74 27.77
N LEU A 857 -21.91 14.05 28.90
CA LEU A 857 -22.12 12.60 29.04
C LEU A 857 -23.36 12.24 29.85
N ALA A 858 -24.09 11.23 29.38
CA ALA A 858 -25.09 10.54 30.17
C ALA A 858 -24.51 9.57 31.24
N GLN A 859 -23.17 9.33 31.32
CA GLN A 859 -22.59 8.26 32.18
C GLN A 859 -21.31 8.58 33.02
N GLY A 860 -20.70 9.77 32.94
CA GLY A 860 -19.61 10.20 33.86
C GLY A 860 -18.17 9.71 33.53
N THR A 861 -17.19 10.21 34.27
CA THR A 861 -15.73 9.90 34.19
C THR A 861 -15.32 8.97 35.34
N VAL A 862 -14.50 7.94 35.08
CA VAL A 862 -13.98 7.04 36.13
C VAL A 862 -12.45 6.96 36.08
N ILE A 863 -11.78 7.29 37.18
CA ILE A 863 -10.34 7.17 37.42
C ILE A 863 -10.10 5.93 38.28
N ARG A 864 -9.59 4.85 37.69
CA ARG A 864 -9.36 3.58 38.42
C ARG A 864 -7.99 3.52 39.12
N GLY A 865 -7.01 4.26 38.57
CA GLY A 865 -5.58 4.24 38.92
C GLY A 865 -4.91 5.58 38.56
N GLY A 866 -3.74 5.87 39.17
CA GLY A 866 -2.81 7.00 38.88
C GLY A 866 -3.41 8.39 38.90
N LEU A 867 -2.80 9.39 38.23
CA LEU A 867 -3.20 10.81 38.32
C LEU A 867 -3.99 11.29 37.09
N LEU A 868 -5.08 12.02 37.30
CA LEU A 868 -5.70 12.88 36.28
C LEU A 868 -5.51 14.32 36.72
N THR A 869 -4.72 15.10 35.97
CA THR A 869 -4.52 16.53 36.23
C THR A 869 -5.50 17.35 35.42
N VAL A 870 -6.28 18.19 36.09
CA VAL A 870 -7.22 19.12 35.45
C VAL A 870 -6.66 20.52 35.56
N ALA A 871 -6.30 21.17 34.45
CA ALA A 871 -5.71 22.52 34.42
C ALA A 871 -6.44 23.48 33.46
N ASN A 872 -7.72 23.24 33.19
CA ASN A 872 -8.52 24.05 32.27
C ASN A 872 -8.84 25.44 32.85
N LEU A 873 -8.72 26.49 32.03
CA LEU A 873 -8.99 27.89 32.43
C LEU A 873 -10.48 28.26 32.43
N GLU A 874 -11.27 27.64 31.55
CA GLU A 874 -12.71 27.84 31.42
C GLU A 874 -13.44 26.52 31.20
N GLY A 875 -14.75 26.48 31.46
CA GLY A 875 -15.56 25.27 31.32
C GLY A 875 -15.19 24.19 32.35
N SER A 876 -15.73 22.98 32.20
CA SER A 876 -15.32 21.84 33.04
C SER A 876 -14.32 20.94 32.32
N GLY A 877 -13.21 20.59 32.98
CA GLY A 877 -12.18 19.70 32.45
C GLY A 877 -12.60 18.25 32.26
N THR A 878 -13.71 17.82 32.86
CA THR A 878 -14.30 16.47 32.66
C THR A 878 -15.76 16.51 32.19
N GLY A 879 -16.36 17.70 32.14
CA GLY A 879 -17.77 17.91 31.82
C GLY A 879 -18.71 18.04 33.02
N ASP A 880 -20.00 18.07 32.70
CA ASP A 880 -21.07 18.26 33.69
C ASP A 880 -21.47 16.95 34.41
N SER A 881 -20.95 15.82 33.95
CA SER A 881 -21.31 14.48 34.40
C SER A 881 -20.46 14.03 35.61
N PRO A 882 -20.93 13.05 36.41
CA PRO A 882 -20.21 12.63 37.62
C PRO A 882 -18.79 12.13 37.36
N VAL A 883 -17.87 12.37 38.29
CA VAL A 883 -16.50 11.84 38.31
C VAL A 883 -16.36 10.87 39.48
N LEU A 884 -15.86 9.67 39.24
CA LEU A 884 -15.55 8.66 40.25
C LEU A 884 -14.05 8.39 40.28
N VAL A 885 -13.42 8.49 41.44
CA VAL A 885 -12.02 8.18 41.68
C VAL A 885 -11.95 6.95 42.58
N GLU A 886 -11.65 5.78 42.00
CA GLU A 886 -11.51 4.53 42.75
C GLU A 886 -10.20 4.54 43.56
N SER A 887 -10.01 3.57 44.47
CA SER A 887 -8.93 3.56 45.48
C SER A 887 -7.50 3.71 44.95
N GLY A 888 -7.25 3.37 43.68
CA GLY A 888 -5.93 3.51 43.04
C GLY A 888 -5.72 4.85 42.32
N GLY A 889 -6.78 5.64 42.11
CA GLY A 889 -6.78 6.88 41.33
C GLY A 889 -6.53 8.14 42.17
N THR A 890 -6.09 9.20 41.51
CA THR A 890 -5.88 10.54 42.05
C THR A 890 -6.45 11.56 41.06
N LEU A 891 -7.27 12.49 41.54
CA LEU A 891 -7.68 13.67 40.78
C LEU A 891 -6.86 14.87 41.27
N GLY A 892 -6.17 15.58 40.37
CA GLY A 892 -5.35 16.74 40.73
C GLY A 892 -5.45 17.90 39.76
N GLY A 893 -4.55 18.88 39.89
CA GLY A 893 -4.48 20.07 39.03
C GLY A 893 -5.08 21.33 39.65
N THR A 894 -5.25 22.37 38.82
CA THR A 894 -5.67 23.72 39.21
C THR A 894 -6.93 24.23 38.50
N GLY A 895 -7.61 23.34 37.76
CA GLY A 895 -8.77 23.65 36.91
C GLY A 895 -10.12 23.47 37.59
N TYR A 896 -11.18 23.31 36.77
CA TYR A 896 -12.56 23.20 37.23
C TYR A 896 -13.27 21.92 36.75
N VAL A 897 -13.92 21.21 37.65
CA VAL A 897 -14.81 20.05 37.40
C VAL A 897 -16.24 20.43 37.79
N ALA A 898 -17.20 20.40 36.87
CA ALA A 898 -18.58 20.82 37.16
C ALA A 898 -19.44 19.69 37.74
N GLY A 899 -19.23 18.46 37.27
CA GLY A 899 -19.95 17.29 37.74
C GLY A 899 -19.73 16.97 39.22
N THR A 900 -20.60 16.13 39.78
CA THR A 900 -20.42 15.61 41.15
C THR A 900 -19.20 14.69 41.21
N VAL A 901 -18.40 14.76 42.27
CA VAL A 901 -17.16 13.98 42.39
C VAL A 901 -17.26 12.99 43.57
N GLU A 902 -16.95 11.72 43.35
CA GLU A 902 -16.85 10.68 44.39
C GLU A 902 -15.41 10.17 44.42
N ILE A 903 -14.74 10.23 45.58
CA ILE A 903 -13.30 10.00 45.71
C ILE A 903 -13.04 8.96 46.79
N ASP A 904 -12.94 7.69 46.38
CA ASP A 904 -12.40 6.58 47.17
C ASP A 904 -10.86 6.53 47.13
N GLY A 905 -10.26 7.06 46.06
CA GLY A 905 -8.81 7.18 45.86
C GLY A 905 -8.20 8.40 46.53
N SER A 906 -7.60 9.29 45.75
CA SER A 906 -7.00 10.54 46.24
C SER A 906 -7.49 11.77 45.49
N VAL A 907 -7.42 12.92 46.14
CA VAL A 907 -7.47 14.24 45.51
C VAL A 907 -6.22 15.04 45.90
N ALA A 908 -5.59 15.68 44.92
CA ALA A 908 -4.34 16.41 45.05
C ALA A 908 -4.40 17.72 44.24
N PRO A 909 -5.07 18.77 44.74
CA PRO A 909 -5.06 20.08 44.12
C PRO A 909 -3.62 20.59 43.95
N GLY A 910 -3.37 21.42 42.94
CA GLY A 910 -2.01 21.85 42.58
C GLY A 910 -1.47 21.15 41.33
N ASP A 911 -0.41 21.71 40.75
CA ASP A 911 0.21 21.21 39.52
C ASP A 911 1.72 20.97 39.75
N PRO A 912 2.18 19.70 39.76
CA PRO A 912 3.59 19.40 39.96
C PRO A 912 4.46 19.80 38.75
N SER A 913 3.91 20.02 37.56
CA SER A 913 4.65 20.15 36.29
C SER A 913 5.19 21.56 36.01
N TYR A 914 4.67 22.63 36.64
CA TYR A 914 5.00 24.02 36.29
C TYR A 914 5.83 24.83 37.31
N GLY A 915 6.37 24.19 38.36
CA GLY A 915 7.18 24.91 39.36
C GLY A 915 6.42 25.97 40.18
N LEU A 916 5.09 25.94 40.12
CA LEU A 916 4.17 26.60 41.05
C LEU A 916 3.54 25.49 41.90
N PRO A 917 4.14 25.09 43.04
CA PRO A 917 3.79 23.85 43.75
C PRO A 917 2.45 23.91 44.50
N TYR A 918 1.65 24.98 44.30
CA TYR A 918 0.44 25.22 45.08
C TYR A 918 -0.67 25.74 44.18
N GLY A 919 -1.86 25.18 44.31
CA GLY A 919 -2.98 25.63 43.47
C GLY A 919 -4.37 25.25 43.98
N ALA A 920 -5.38 25.86 43.38
CA ALA A 920 -6.78 25.59 43.71
C ALA A 920 -7.40 24.64 42.69
N LEU A 921 -7.87 23.47 43.12
CA LEU A 921 -8.72 22.60 42.31
C LEU A 921 -10.18 22.88 42.66
N SER A 922 -10.97 23.24 41.65
CA SER A 922 -12.39 23.55 41.81
C SER A 922 -13.23 22.39 41.30
N VAL A 923 -14.18 21.89 42.09
CA VAL A 923 -14.99 20.71 41.78
C VAL A 923 -16.48 20.96 42.09
N GLY A 924 -17.38 20.12 41.57
CA GLY A 924 -18.81 20.11 41.92
C GLY A 924 -19.06 19.52 43.31
N SER A 925 -20.31 19.15 43.63
CA SER A 925 -20.60 18.50 44.93
C SER A 925 -19.75 17.22 45.08
N THR A 926 -19.08 17.06 46.22
CA THR A 926 -18.02 16.07 46.40
C THR A 926 -18.27 15.15 47.59
N VAL A 927 -18.10 13.85 47.39
CA VAL A 927 -18.00 12.83 48.44
C VAL A 927 -16.56 12.33 48.45
N LEU A 928 -15.84 12.60 49.53
CA LEU A 928 -14.46 12.19 49.75
C LEU A 928 -14.42 11.15 50.88
N THR A 929 -14.06 9.92 50.54
CA THR A 929 -13.89 8.76 51.43
C THR A 929 -12.43 8.30 51.48
N GLY A 930 -11.65 8.63 50.45
CA GLY A 930 -10.23 8.36 50.32
C GLY A 930 -9.33 9.43 50.95
N THR A 931 -8.24 9.79 50.25
CA THR A 931 -7.19 10.67 50.76
C THR A 931 -7.21 12.04 50.12
N TYR A 932 -7.27 13.11 50.92
CA TYR A 932 -6.92 14.45 50.47
C TYR A 932 -5.42 14.66 50.71
N LYS A 933 -4.64 14.77 49.63
CA LYS A 933 -3.23 15.15 49.65
C LYS A 933 -3.16 16.68 49.56
N TRP A 934 -2.61 17.31 50.59
CA TRP A 934 -2.54 18.76 50.72
C TRP A 934 -1.09 19.20 50.90
N GLU A 935 -0.55 19.91 49.91
CA GLU A 935 0.82 20.42 49.89
C GLU A 935 0.90 21.85 50.43
N VAL A 936 2.03 22.18 51.08
CA VAL A 936 2.20 23.46 51.78
C VAL A 936 3.66 23.84 51.99
N ASN A 937 3.96 25.12 51.84
CA ASN A 937 5.25 25.73 52.15
C ASN A 937 5.11 26.99 53.03
N GLY A 938 5.75 26.94 54.20
CA GLY A 938 5.68 28.00 55.21
C GLY A 938 6.43 29.30 54.93
N THR A 939 7.05 29.49 53.76
CA THR A 939 7.89 30.67 53.49
C THR A 939 7.26 31.75 52.58
N GLY A 940 6.13 31.48 51.95
CA GLY A 940 5.54 32.37 50.92
C GLY A 940 4.75 33.57 51.45
N GLN A 941 5.13 34.79 51.03
CA GLN A 941 4.24 35.96 51.05
C GLN A 941 3.03 35.71 50.11
N PRO A 942 1.84 36.27 50.39
CA PRO A 942 0.66 36.08 49.55
C PRO A 942 0.86 36.62 48.13
N GLU A 943 0.65 35.78 47.11
CA GLU A 943 0.51 36.24 45.72
C GLU A 943 -0.89 36.82 45.50
N ALA A 944 -0.94 38.10 45.15
CA ALA A 944 -2.19 38.80 44.95
C ALA A 944 -2.81 38.46 43.58
N GLY A 945 -3.99 37.82 43.56
CA GLY A 945 -4.80 37.68 42.34
C GLY A 945 -5.73 36.48 42.25
N LEU A 946 -5.47 35.39 42.99
CA LEU A 946 -6.20 34.11 42.84
C LEU A 946 -7.11 33.74 44.03
N GLY A 947 -7.20 34.58 45.07
CA GLY A 947 -7.97 34.25 46.29
C GLY A 947 -7.35 33.13 47.15
N LEU A 948 -6.13 32.71 46.82
CA LEU A 948 -5.28 31.84 47.62
C LEU A 948 -4.60 32.67 48.72
N GLU A 949 -4.89 32.35 49.97
CA GLU A 949 -4.07 32.82 51.08
C GLU A 949 -2.95 31.80 51.28
N THR A 950 -1.70 32.18 51.01
CA THR A 950 -0.45 31.46 51.32
C THR A 950 -0.12 30.25 50.44
N GLY A 951 1.17 29.96 50.23
CA GLY A 951 1.66 28.88 49.35
C GLY A 951 1.30 27.48 49.84
N ALA A 952 0.04 27.11 49.66
CA ALA A 952 -0.56 25.84 49.99
C ALA A 952 -1.72 25.54 49.03
N ASP A 953 -2.06 24.25 48.91
CA ASP A 953 -3.15 23.80 48.05
C ASP A 953 -4.54 24.19 48.59
N LEU A 954 -5.52 24.22 47.69
CA LEU A 954 -6.91 24.49 48.05
C LEU A 954 -7.89 23.64 47.25
N LEU A 955 -8.76 22.90 47.94
CA LEU A 955 -9.90 22.25 47.33
C LEU A 955 -11.15 23.15 47.42
N ILE A 956 -11.71 23.53 46.27
CA ILE A 956 -12.93 24.36 46.20
C ILE A 956 -14.10 23.50 45.73
N VAL A 957 -15.11 23.31 46.57
CA VAL A 957 -16.27 22.46 46.29
C VAL A 957 -17.50 23.34 46.05
N ASN A 958 -17.95 23.43 44.81
CA ASN A 958 -19.10 24.22 44.41
C ASN A 958 -20.43 23.48 44.67
N GLY A 959 -20.59 22.97 45.88
CA GLY A 959 -21.79 22.25 46.32
C GLY A 959 -21.63 21.65 47.71
N ASP A 960 -22.31 20.52 47.94
CA ASP A 960 -22.18 19.76 49.18
C ASP A 960 -20.81 19.06 49.26
N LEU A 961 -20.23 18.96 50.46
CA LEU A 961 -18.95 18.31 50.74
C LEU A 961 -19.14 17.26 51.83
N ASP A 962 -19.06 15.98 51.49
CA ASP A 962 -19.00 14.89 52.48
C ASP A 962 -17.54 14.44 52.64
N VAL A 963 -17.00 14.51 53.86
CA VAL A 963 -15.64 14.04 54.20
C VAL A 963 -15.67 12.85 55.16
N THR A 964 -16.82 12.20 55.31
CA THR A 964 -16.99 11.07 56.22
C THR A 964 -16.07 9.91 55.83
N GLY A 965 -15.10 9.59 56.69
CA GLY A 965 -14.16 8.50 56.44
C GLY A 965 -12.87 8.93 55.74
N ALA A 966 -12.79 10.17 55.26
CA ALA A 966 -11.61 10.69 54.56
C ALA A 966 -10.36 10.76 55.45
N THR A 967 -9.20 10.65 54.82
CA THR A 967 -7.89 10.93 55.44
C THR A 967 -7.28 12.20 54.85
N LEU A 968 -6.77 13.09 55.70
CA LEU A 968 -5.97 14.24 55.27
C LEU A 968 -4.46 13.94 55.42
N SER A 969 -3.76 13.91 54.30
CA SER A 969 -2.30 13.76 54.21
C SER A 969 -1.65 15.12 53.98
N VAL A 970 -0.84 15.57 54.94
CA VAL A 970 -0.16 16.87 54.91
C VAL A 970 1.26 16.68 54.37
N ILE A 971 1.62 17.41 53.32
CA ILE A 971 2.90 17.27 52.60
C ILE A 971 3.68 18.61 52.64
N PRO A 972 4.67 18.76 53.54
CA PRO A 972 5.45 20.00 53.66
C PRO A 972 6.62 20.06 52.67
N THR A 973 6.71 21.12 51.84
CA THR A 973 7.69 21.27 50.75
C THR A 973 8.77 22.35 51.01
N GLY A 974 9.50 22.23 52.15
CA GLY A 974 10.77 22.95 52.34
C GLY A 974 10.76 24.23 53.21
N GLY A 975 9.63 24.59 53.84
CA GLY A 975 9.53 25.75 54.74
C GLY A 975 9.02 25.48 56.15
N GLY A 976 8.46 24.29 56.40
CA GLY A 976 7.75 23.94 57.64
C GLY A 976 6.49 24.79 57.89
N PHE A 977 5.83 24.63 59.04
CA PHE A 977 4.69 25.47 59.45
C PHE A 977 5.14 26.52 60.47
N THR A 978 4.51 27.71 60.43
CA THR A 978 4.56 28.59 61.60
C THR A 978 3.64 28.02 62.68
N ALA A 979 4.20 27.59 63.82
CA ALA A 979 3.41 27.00 64.92
C ALA A 979 2.27 27.94 65.37
N GLY A 980 1.04 27.41 65.41
CA GLY A 980 -0.16 28.16 65.73
C GLY A 980 -0.77 28.99 64.59
N ALA A 981 -0.23 28.93 63.36
CA ALA A 981 -0.88 29.50 62.18
C ALA A 981 -2.00 28.58 61.66
N THR A 982 -3.06 29.19 61.12
CA THR A 982 -4.22 28.50 60.56
C THR A 982 -4.27 28.71 59.05
N TYR A 983 -4.51 27.64 58.29
CA TYR A 983 -4.59 27.63 56.83
C TYR A 983 -5.95 27.07 56.38
N VAL A 984 -6.55 27.63 55.33
CA VAL A 984 -7.78 27.10 54.73
C VAL A 984 -7.40 26.00 53.75
N ILE A 985 -7.88 24.77 53.99
CA ILE A 985 -7.57 23.60 53.14
C ILE A 985 -8.70 23.27 52.18
N ALA A 986 -9.94 23.62 52.52
CA ALA A 986 -11.09 23.40 51.66
C ALA A 986 -12.14 24.48 51.84
N LYS A 987 -12.78 24.88 50.74
CA LYS A 987 -13.95 25.76 50.72
C LYS A 987 -15.12 25.03 50.10
N TYR A 988 -16.33 25.30 50.57
CA TYR A 988 -17.55 24.73 49.99
C TYR A 988 -18.68 25.76 49.91
N THR A 989 -19.68 25.54 49.07
CA THR A 989 -20.84 26.45 48.97
C THR A 989 -22.13 25.86 49.55
N GLY A 990 -22.22 24.53 49.63
CA GLY A 990 -23.36 23.78 50.16
C GLY A 990 -23.20 23.38 51.63
N THR A 991 -23.56 22.14 51.94
CA THR A 991 -23.53 21.55 53.28
C THR A 991 -22.31 20.64 53.43
N ARG A 992 -21.56 20.79 54.52
CA ARG A 992 -20.54 19.82 54.91
C ARG A 992 -21.16 18.68 55.72
N THR A 993 -20.84 17.44 55.37
CA THR A 993 -21.21 16.23 56.13
C THR A 993 -19.94 15.52 56.63
N GLY A 994 -19.98 15.04 57.87
CA GLY A 994 -18.87 14.29 58.47
C GLY A 994 -17.66 15.12 58.88
N GLU A 995 -16.67 14.43 59.43
CA GLU A 995 -15.33 14.94 59.78
C GLU A 995 -14.29 13.98 59.20
N PHE A 996 -13.08 14.46 58.92
CA PHE A 996 -11.96 13.61 58.54
C PHE A 996 -11.74 12.53 59.61
N ALA A 997 -11.64 11.27 59.19
CA ALA A 997 -11.42 10.14 60.09
C ALA A 997 -9.99 10.15 60.65
N SER A 998 -9.03 10.61 59.85
CA SER A 998 -7.65 10.82 60.27
C SER A 998 -7.02 12.02 59.57
N VAL A 999 -6.07 12.64 60.26
CA VAL A 999 -5.16 13.65 59.74
C VAL A 999 -3.74 13.26 60.13
N THR A 1000 -2.75 13.69 59.35
CA THR A 1000 -1.32 13.56 59.70
C THR A 1000 -1.09 14.04 61.15
N SER A 1001 -0.25 13.32 61.91
CA SER A 1001 0.01 13.64 63.32
C SER A 1001 0.66 15.02 63.49
N GLY A 1002 0.33 15.74 64.57
CA GLY A 1002 0.82 17.10 64.83
C GLY A 1002 -0.07 18.22 64.27
N TYR A 1003 -1.20 17.88 63.64
CA TYR A 1003 -2.14 18.83 63.06
C TYR A 1003 -3.54 18.67 63.64
N ALA A 1004 -4.24 19.80 63.80
CA ALA A 1004 -5.62 19.86 64.24
C ALA A 1004 -6.49 20.56 63.18
N LEU A 1005 -7.69 20.03 62.97
CA LEU A 1005 -8.67 20.59 62.03
C LEU A 1005 -9.75 21.38 62.76
N SER A 1006 -10.21 22.46 62.14
CA SER A 1006 -11.36 23.25 62.56
C SER A 1006 -12.32 23.43 61.39
N TYR A 1007 -13.60 23.21 61.66
CA TYR A 1007 -14.67 23.26 60.67
C TYR A 1007 -15.54 24.48 60.95
N ASP A 1008 -15.56 25.44 60.03
CA ASP A 1008 -16.41 26.63 60.11
C ASP A 1008 -17.53 26.54 59.08
N ASP A 1009 -18.67 25.97 59.50
CA ASP A 1009 -19.85 25.78 58.64
C ASP A 1009 -20.58 27.10 58.31
N GLU A 1010 -20.29 28.20 59.03
CA GLU A 1010 -20.84 29.54 58.77
C GLU A 1010 -20.00 30.27 57.72
N ALA A 1011 -18.68 30.21 57.83
CA ALA A 1011 -17.74 30.71 56.81
C ALA A 1011 -17.62 29.78 55.59
N LYS A 1012 -18.06 28.52 55.71
CA LYS A 1012 -17.94 27.45 54.71
C LYS A 1012 -16.50 27.04 54.39
N GLU A 1013 -15.68 26.93 55.42
CA GLU A 1013 -14.25 26.63 55.32
C GLU A 1013 -13.86 25.46 56.24
N ILE A 1014 -12.93 24.64 55.79
CA ILE A 1014 -12.17 23.71 56.64
C ILE A 1014 -10.76 24.27 56.78
N THR A 1015 -10.29 24.37 58.02
CA THR A 1015 -8.98 24.93 58.34
C THR A 1015 -8.12 23.95 59.10
N ILE A 1016 -6.81 24.05 58.93
CA ILE A 1016 -5.80 23.25 59.62
C ILE A 1016 -4.88 24.16 60.45
N THR A 1017 -4.48 23.68 61.63
CA THR A 1017 -3.52 24.33 62.51
C THR A 1017 -2.45 23.33 62.94
N TYR A 1018 -1.18 23.71 62.83
CA TYR A 1018 -0.07 22.94 63.37
C TYR A 1018 0.08 23.23 64.88
N ASP A 1019 -0.01 22.19 65.70
CA ASP A 1019 -0.09 22.31 67.16
C ASP A 1019 1.28 22.33 67.86
N GLY A 1020 2.36 22.06 67.13
CA GLY A 1020 3.73 22.08 67.64
C GLY A 1020 4.09 20.91 68.56
N SER A 1021 3.26 19.87 68.64
CA SER A 1021 3.44 18.73 69.54
C SER A 1021 4.51 17.72 69.10
N GLU A 1022 4.83 17.67 67.80
CA GLU A 1022 5.83 16.79 67.19
C GLU A 1022 6.73 17.60 66.25
N PRO A 1023 8.06 17.34 66.15
CA PRO A 1023 8.90 18.00 65.15
C PRO A 1023 8.38 17.72 63.74
N GLN A 1024 8.41 18.75 62.89
CA GLN A 1024 7.94 18.68 61.51
C GLN A 1024 8.67 17.57 60.75
N PRO A 1025 7.95 16.70 60.02
CA PRO A 1025 8.58 15.75 59.11
C PRO A 1025 9.43 16.54 58.11
N THR A 1026 10.71 16.21 58.02
CA THR A 1026 11.56 16.71 56.94
C THR A 1026 11.14 16.05 55.62
N ALA A 1027 11.54 16.62 54.48
CA ALA A 1027 11.23 15.99 53.19
C ALA A 1027 11.82 14.57 53.09
N TYR A 1028 12.95 14.30 53.77
CA TYR A 1028 13.49 12.96 53.94
C TYR A 1028 12.56 12.04 54.74
N ASP A 1029 11.98 12.50 55.86
CA ASP A 1029 11.05 11.68 56.66
C ASP A 1029 9.79 11.30 55.85
N THR A 1030 9.30 12.23 55.03
CA THR A 1030 8.20 12.00 54.10
C THR A 1030 8.58 10.99 53.02
N PHE A 1031 9.78 11.13 52.42
CA PHE A 1031 10.30 10.18 51.42
C PHE A 1031 10.37 8.74 51.95
N ILE A 1032 10.89 8.55 53.16
CA ILE A 1032 10.97 7.23 53.79
C ILE A 1032 9.60 6.67 54.16
N ALA A 1033 8.70 7.51 54.69
CA ALA A 1033 7.33 7.10 54.99
C ALA A 1033 6.57 6.67 53.72
N ASN A 1034 6.74 7.39 52.62
CA ASN A 1034 6.13 7.08 51.33
C ASN A 1034 6.68 5.79 50.72
N SER A 1035 7.95 5.47 51.00
CA SER A 1035 8.58 4.22 50.59
C SER A 1035 8.17 3.02 51.45
N GLY A 1036 7.38 3.23 52.52
CA GLY A 1036 6.90 2.17 53.40
C GLY A 1036 7.98 1.56 54.31
N LEU A 1037 9.18 2.17 54.37
CA LEU A 1037 10.29 1.71 55.21
C LEU A 1037 10.06 2.09 56.68
N THR A 1038 10.45 1.20 57.60
CA THR A 1038 10.28 1.41 59.04
C THR A 1038 11.44 0.82 59.85
N GLY A 1039 11.65 1.29 61.08
CA GLY A 1039 12.65 0.71 61.97
C GLY A 1039 14.09 1.00 61.52
N ASP A 1040 14.97 0.01 61.61
CA ASP A 1040 16.39 0.17 61.23
C ASP A 1040 16.56 0.37 59.71
N ASP A 1041 15.62 -0.14 58.90
CA ASP A 1041 15.61 0.00 57.43
C ASP A 1041 15.28 1.44 56.98
N ALA A 1042 14.77 2.28 57.89
CA ALA A 1042 14.45 3.68 57.66
C ALA A 1042 15.60 4.65 57.97
N ALA A 1043 16.78 4.15 58.39
CA ALA A 1043 17.91 5.00 58.73
C ALA A 1043 18.55 5.65 57.48
N THR A 1044 19.15 6.84 57.64
CA THR A 1044 19.77 7.61 56.53
C THR A 1044 20.94 6.90 55.87
N ASP A 1045 21.62 6.04 56.62
CA ASP A 1045 22.74 5.22 56.19
C ASP A 1045 22.36 3.75 55.91
N ALA A 1046 21.08 3.40 56.01
CA ALA A 1046 20.60 2.07 55.61
C ALA A 1046 20.53 1.96 54.08
N ASP A 1047 20.67 0.72 53.60
CA ASP A 1047 20.62 0.28 52.20
C ASP A 1047 19.82 -1.05 52.21
N PRO A 1048 18.48 -0.98 52.38
CA PRO A 1048 17.67 -2.16 52.64
C PRO A 1048 17.50 -3.07 51.41
N ASP A 1049 17.63 -2.52 50.20
CA ASP A 1049 17.55 -3.22 48.93
C ASP A 1049 18.92 -3.71 48.41
N ASN A 1050 20.02 -3.26 49.01
CA ASN A 1050 21.41 -3.71 48.80
C ASN A 1050 21.97 -3.36 47.42
N ASP A 1051 21.60 -2.21 46.86
CA ASP A 1051 22.16 -1.74 45.58
C ASP A 1051 23.42 -0.88 45.74
N GLY A 1052 23.75 -0.50 46.97
CA GLY A 1052 24.92 0.28 47.34
C GLY A 1052 24.66 1.77 47.50
N PHE A 1053 23.43 2.25 47.32
CA PHE A 1053 23.00 3.58 47.74
C PHE A 1053 22.40 3.53 49.14
N SER A 1054 22.72 4.53 49.96
CA SER A 1054 22.03 4.69 51.22
C SER A 1054 20.73 5.45 51.00
N ASN A 1055 19.72 5.23 51.83
CA ASN A 1055 18.45 5.95 51.79
C ASN A 1055 18.61 7.49 51.63
N LEU A 1056 19.62 8.09 52.25
CA LEU A 1056 19.91 9.53 52.10
C LEU A 1056 20.43 9.91 50.70
N LEU A 1057 21.23 9.06 50.06
CA LEU A 1057 21.66 9.26 48.67
C LEU A 1057 20.49 9.02 47.71
N GLU A 1058 19.64 8.06 47.99
CA GLU A 1058 18.44 7.80 47.19
C GLU A 1058 17.44 8.94 47.24
N PHE A 1059 17.28 9.55 48.41
CA PHE A 1059 16.53 10.80 48.55
C PHE A 1059 17.09 11.93 47.68
N VAL A 1060 18.42 12.04 47.56
CA VAL A 1060 19.08 13.02 46.67
C VAL A 1060 18.87 12.65 45.20
N LEU A 1061 19.03 11.38 44.85
CA LEU A 1061 18.94 10.90 43.47
C LEU A 1061 17.49 10.76 42.97
N ALA A 1062 16.51 10.89 43.87
CA ALA A 1062 15.10 10.60 43.63
C ALA A 1062 14.87 9.14 43.15
N SER A 1063 15.56 8.18 43.77
CA SER A 1063 15.40 6.74 43.51
C SER A 1063 14.52 6.05 44.56
N ASP A 1064 14.05 4.83 44.27
CA ASP A 1064 13.20 4.02 45.16
C ASP A 1064 14.06 3.16 46.12
N PRO A 1065 14.03 3.43 47.44
CA PRO A 1065 14.86 2.75 48.43
C PRO A 1065 14.42 1.33 48.75
N THR A 1066 13.46 0.78 48.01
CA THR A 1066 13.00 -0.61 48.15
C THR A 1066 13.33 -1.47 46.93
N SER A 1067 13.94 -0.88 45.89
CA SER A 1067 14.11 -1.51 44.59
C SER A 1067 15.56 -1.40 44.10
N ALA A 1068 16.29 -2.51 44.21
CA ALA A 1068 17.70 -2.56 43.85
C ALA A 1068 17.97 -2.19 42.38
N SER A 1069 18.37 -0.93 42.13
CA SER A 1069 18.46 -0.35 40.78
C SER A 1069 19.55 0.70 40.65
N LEU A 1070 20.44 0.51 39.68
CA LEU A 1070 21.49 1.49 39.36
C LEU A 1070 21.11 2.45 38.22
N ALA A 1071 19.84 2.47 37.79
CA ALA A 1071 19.39 3.29 36.67
C ALA A 1071 19.62 4.80 36.92
N ASP A 1072 19.49 5.23 38.17
CA ASP A 1072 19.56 6.63 38.59
C ASP A 1072 20.94 7.03 39.16
N ALA A 1073 21.92 6.13 39.02
CA ALA A 1073 23.28 6.35 39.47
C ALA A 1073 23.93 7.56 38.77
N PRO A 1074 24.79 8.32 39.46
CA PRO A 1074 25.60 9.35 38.82
C PRO A 1074 26.43 8.79 37.66
N THR A 1075 26.47 9.53 36.55
CA THR A 1075 27.28 9.18 35.38
C THR A 1075 28.53 10.06 35.31
N SER A 1076 29.59 9.54 34.68
CA SER A 1076 30.81 10.31 34.46
C SER A 1076 31.33 10.13 33.05
N THR A 1077 31.63 11.22 32.36
CA THR A 1077 32.28 11.26 31.05
C THR A 1077 33.53 12.14 31.08
N VAL A 1078 34.29 12.16 29.98
CA VAL A 1078 35.42 13.08 29.79
C VAL A 1078 35.10 13.98 28.61
N ASP A 1079 35.19 15.29 28.78
CA ASP A 1079 34.93 16.26 27.71
C ASP A 1079 36.11 16.37 26.72
N THR A 1080 35.94 17.20 25.68
CA THR A 1080 36.96 17.44 24.64
C THR A 1080 38.25 18.07 25.17
N GLU A 1081 38.18 18.73 26.32
CA GLU A 1081 39.28 19.39 27.02
C GLU A 1081 39.98 18.45 28.04
N GLY A 1082 39.46 17.23 28.23
CA GLY A 1082 39.99 16.22 29.14
C GLY A 1082 39.51 16.34 30.58
N ASN A 1083 38.52 17.19 30.87
CA ASN A 1083 37.92 17.34 32.19
C ASN A 1083 36.95 16.20 32.48
N LEU A 1084 36.84 15.79 33.74
CA LEU A 1084 35.85 14.80 34.16
C LEU A 1084 34.51 15.50 34.39
N VAL A 1085 33.49 15.13 33.62
CA VAL A 1085 32.12 15.64 33.73
C VAL A 1085 31.31 14.61 34.52
N PHE A 1086 30.87 14.97 35.72
CA PHE A 1086 30.11 14.13 36.62
C PHE A 1086 28.67 14.65 36.70
N ILE A 1087 27.70 13.85 36.30
CA ILE A 1087 26.28 14.23 36.21
C ILE A 1087 25.48 13.39 37.20
N PHE A 1088 24.67 14.03 38.04
CA PHE A 1088 23.77 13.33 38.96
C PHE A 1088 22.40 14.03 39.03
N ARG A 1089 21.39 13.25 39.44
CA ARG A 1089 20.03 13.73 39.72
C ARG A 1089 20.02 14.37 41.09
N ARG A 1090 19.33 15.51 41.25
CA ARG A 1090 19.12 16.13 42.56
C ARG A 1090 17.65 16.44 42.76
N ASN A 1091 17.01 15.71 43.65
CA ASN A 1091 15.72 16.10 44.21
C ASN A 1091 15.84 17.51 44.80
N SER A 1092 15.01 18.44 44.36
CA SER A 1092 15.01 19.84 44.79
C SER A 1092 14.83 19.98 46.31
N ASP A 1093 14.03 19.07 46.89
CA ASP A 1093 13.81 19.02 48.33
C ASP A 1093 15.03 18.53 49.12
N SER A 1094 16.02 17.93 48.46
CA SER A 1094 17.26 17.48 49.11
C SER A 1094 18.29 18.59 49.34
N THR A 1095 17.99 19.84 48.93
CA THR A 1095 18.97 20.94 49.02
C THR A 1095 19.50 21.15 50.45
N TYR A 1096 18.68 20.92 51.48
CA TYR A 1096 19.09 21.09 52.88
C TYR A 1096 20.05 20.02 53.40
N VAL A 1097 20.17 18.87 52.71
CA VAL A 1097 21.14 17.82 53.04
C VAL A 1097 22.48 18.02 52.33
N ASN A 1098 22.72 19.21 51.79
CA ASN A 1098 23.98 19.66 51.19
C ASN A 1098 24.61 18.62 50.23
N PRO A 1099 23.90 18.18 49.17
CA PRO A 1099 24.45 17.24 48.20
C PRO A 1099 25.67 17.85 47.51
N GLY A 1100 26.82 17.16 47.59
CA GLY A 1100 28.11 17.66 47.14
C GLY A 1100 28.96 16.58 46.49
N VAL A 1101 29.80 16.99 45.54
CA VAL A 1101 30.75 16.10 44.86
C VAL A 1101 32.12 16.21 45.51
N GLU A 1102 32.76 15.07 45.74
CA GLU A 1102 34.15 14.97 46.15
C GLU A 1102 34.96 14.26 45.07
N TYR A 1103 36.27 14.52 45.01
CA TYR A 1103 37.19 13.87 44.10
C TYR A 1103 38.42 13.30 44.81
N SER A 1104 39.05 12.30 44.20
CA SER A 1104 40.34 11.75 44.63
C SER A 1104 41.13 11.19 43.45
N THR A 1105 42.44 11.01 43.63
CA THR A 1105 43.31 10.31 42.68
C THR A 1105 43.45 8.81 43.00
N SER A 1106 42.79 8.35 44.07
CA SER A 1106 42.76 6.95 44.53
C SER A 1106 41.37 6.58 45.05
N LEU A 1107 40.92 5.35 44.76
CA LEU A 1107 39.71 4.78 45.36
C LEU A 1107 39.88 4.44 46.86
N THR A 1108 41.13 4.34 47.32
CA THR A 1108 41.48 4.10 48.72
C THR A 1108 42.38 5.23 49.19
N GLY A 1109 41.83 6.21 49.90
CA GLY A 1109 42.54 7.42 50.32
C GLY A 1109 41.61 8.54 50.78
N GLU A 1110 42.17 9.72 51.04
CA GLU A 1110 41.42 10.93 51.36
C GLU A 1110 40.66 11.43 50.12
N TRP A 1111 39.45 11.92 50.33
CA TRP A 1111 38.61 12.56 49.32
C TRP A 1111 38.59 14.06 49.58
N THR A 1112 38.56 14.86 48.52
CA THR A 1112 38.61 16.33 48.58
C THR A 1112 37.33 16.90 48.00
N ALA A 1113 36.68 17.83 48.70
CA ALA A 1113 35.51 18.54 48.20
C ALA A 1113 35.80 19.25 46.86
N ALA A 1114 34.87 19.17 45.92
CA ALA A 1114 35.00 19.74 44.58
C ALA A 1114 34.71 21.26 44.54
N ASP A 1115 35.18 22.04 45.52
CA ASP A 1115 34.85 23.47 45.69
C ASP A 1115 35.27 24.35 44.50
N SER A 1116 36.26 23.90 43.72
CA SER A 1116 36.76 24.60 42.53
C SER A 1116 36.18 24.08 41.21
N ALA A 1117 35.21 23.15 41.25
CA ALA A 1117 34.57 22.62 40.05
C ALA A 1117 33.59 23.63 39.45
N THR A 1118 33.37 23.52 38.14
CA THR A 1118 32.28 24.26 37.49
C THR A 1118 31.01 23.46 37.67
N VAL A 1119 29.99 24.06 38.30
CA VAL A 1119 28.69 23.41 38.53
C VAL A 1119 27.63 24.13 37.72
N THR A 1120 26.91 23.39 36.89
CA THR A 1120 25.69 23.87 36.21
C THR A 1120 24.51 23.04 36.66
N VAL A 1121 23.44 23.72 37.04
CA VAL A 1121 22.17 23.11 37.42
C VAL A 1121 21.17 23.43 36.34
N GLU A 1122 20.64 22.38 35.71
CA GLU A 1122 19.47 22.47 34.85
C GLU A 1122 18.26 22.06 35.68
N THR A 1123 17.46 23.05 36.06
CA THR A 1123 16.25 22.84 36.87
C THR A 1123 15.28 21.94 36.14
N ASN A 1124 14.77 20.91 36.81
CA ASN A 1124 13.91 19.87 36.22
C ASN A 1124 14.54 19.13 35.02
N GLY A 1125 15.88 19.04 34.94
CA GLY A 1125 16.58 18.43 33.81
C GLY A 1125 16.45 16.90 33.69
N PHE A 1126 15.78 16.23 34.63
CA PHE A 1126 15.46 14.80 34.57
C PHE A 1126 13.98 14.49 34.74
N ALA A 1127 13.29 15.18 35.65
CA ALA A 1127 11.86 15.10 35.91
C ALA A 1127 11.44 16.36 36.68
N SER A 1128 10.14 16.62 36.83
CA SER A 1128 9.72 17.74 37.67
C SER A 1128 10.19 17.55 39.12
N GLY A 1129 10.77 18.61 39.71
CA GLY A 1129 11.38 18.56 41.03
C GLY A 1129 12.76 17.87 41.07
N VAL A 1130 13.23 17.29 39.97
CA VAL A 1130 14.52 16.58 39.88
C VAL A 1130 15.45 17.32 38.93
N ASP A 1131 16.39 18.04 39.51
CA ASP A 1131 17.41 18.80 38.78
C ASP A 1131 18.46 17.87 38.16
N LYS A 1132 19.00 18.29 37.00
CA LYS A 1132 20.22 17.73 36.45
C LYS A 1132 21.42 18.57 36.88
N VAL A 1133 22.26 18.02 37.74
CA VAL A 1133 23.45 18.70 38.24
C VAL A 1133 24.67 18.17 37.51
N THR A 1134 25.33 19.03 36.74
CA THR A 1134 26.57 18.72 36.04
C THR A 1134 27.74 19.38 36.77
N VAL A 1135 28.70 18.57 37.21
CA VAL A 1135 29.92 19.00 37.90
C VAL A 1135 31.12 18.68 37.03
N THR A 1136 31.79 19.70 36.51
CA THR A 1136 32.98 19.58 35.68
C THR A 1136 34.24 19.79 36.51
N LEU A 1137 35.01 18.71 36.69
CA LEU A 1137 36.28 18.66 37.40
C LEU A 1137 37.45 18.84 36.41
N PRO A 1138 38.30 19.87 36.57
CA PRO A 1138 39.40 20.13 35.64
C PRO A 1138 40.40 18.98 35.53
N ALA A 1139 40.91 18.74 34.32
CA ALA A 1139 41.95 17.74 34.05
C ALA A 1139 43.23 17.94 34.90
N SER A 1140 43.48 19.17 35.35
CA SER A 1140 44.62 19.51 36.22
C SER A 1140 44.57 18.85 37.60
N LEU A 1141 43.42 18.31 38.01
CA LEU A 1141 43.24 17.57 39.27
C LEU A 1141 43.71 16.10 39.15
N ALA A 1142 43.93 15.59 37.94
CA ALA A 1142 44.28 14.19 37.67
C ALA A 1142 45.79 13.92 37.81
N ASP A 1143 46.33 13.97 39.04
CA ASP A 1143 47.74 13.61 39.30
C ASP A 1143 48.00 12.13 38.92
N GLY A 1144 48.95 11.90 38.01
CA GLY A 1144 49.23 10.57 37.45
C GLY A 1144 48.18 10.04 36.45
N GLY A 1145 47.30 10.91 35.93
CA GLY A 1145 46.31 10.57 34.89
C GLY A 1145 45.10 9.80 35.40
N LYS A 1146 44.82 9.85 36.71
CA LYS A 1146 43.65 9.21 37.34
C LYS A 1146 42.89 10.22 38.16
N LEU A 1147 41.57 10.23 38.01
CA LEU A 1147 40.66 11.08 38.77
C LEU A 1147 39.36 10.32 38.97
N PHE A 1148 38.89 10.27 40.21
CA PHE A 1148 37.63 9.66 40.62
C PHE A 1148 36.75 10.72 41.26
N ALA A 1149 35.44 10.61 41.07
CA ALA A 1149 34.45 11.47 41.71
C ALA A 1149 33.43 10.61 42.47
N ARG A 1150 32.86 11.14 43.54
CA ARG A 1150 31.73 10.54 44.27
C ARG A 1150 30.74 11.60 44.72
N LEU A 1151 29.48 11.20 44.84
CA LEU A 1151 28.43 12.02 45.44
C LEU A 1151 28.40 11.79 46.96
N THR A 1152 28.13 12.85 47.71
CA THR A 1152 27.97 12.83 49.17
C THR A 1152 26.78 13.68 49.57
N ALA A 1153 26.15 13.33 50.69
CA ALA A 1153 25.06 14.09 51.30
C ALA A 1153 25.21 14.04 52.82
N THR A 1154 24.88 15.13 53.51
CA THR A 1154 25.04 15.28 54.96
C THR A 1154 23.89 16.08 55.57
N LEU A 1155 23.22 15.48 56.57
CA LEU A 1155 22.21 16.11 57.42
C LEU A 1155 22.82 16.95 58.55
#